data_AF-A0A5N6QF57-F1
#
_entry.id   AF-A0A5N6QF57-F1
#
_cell.length_a   1.000
_cell.length_b   1.000
_cell.length_c   1.000
_cell.angle_alpha   90.00
_cell.angle_beta   90.00
_cell.angle_gamma   90.00
#
_symmetry.space_group_name_H-M   'P 1'
#
loop_
_entity.id
_entity.type
_entity.pdbx_description
1 polymer ?
#
loop_
_entity_poly.entity_id
_entity_poly.type
_entity_poly.pdbx_seq_one_letter_code
_entity_poly.pdbx_strand_id
1 'polypeptide(L)'
;MSSLSRELVFLILQFLDEEKFKETVHKLEQESGFFFNMKYFEDEVHNGNWDEVEKYLSGFTKVDDNRYSMKIFFEIRKQKYLEALDKHDRSKAVDILVKDLKVFATFNEELFKEITQLLTLENFRENEQLSKYGDTKSARAIMLVELKKLIEANPLFRDKLQFPNLKNSRLRTLINQSLNWQHQLCKNPRPNPDIKTLFVDHTCGQPNGARAPSPANNPLLGSLPKAGGFPNLGAHGPFQPTPAPVPTPLAGWMSNPSTVTHPAVSGGGAIGLGAPSIPAALKHPRTPPTNPSVDYPSGDSDHVSKRTRSMGISDEVNLPVNVLPVSFPGHGHGQAFNAPDDLPKTVLRTLNQGSSPMSMDFHPVQQTLLLVGTNVGDIGLWEVGSRERLLLRNFKVWDLGACSMPLQAALVKDPGVSVNRVIWSPDGSLFGVAYSRHIVQIYSYHGNDDVRQHQEIDAHVGGVNDIAFSHPNKLLCVITCGDDKTIKVWDAATGAKQYTFEGHEAPVYSVCPHYKENIQFIFSTALDGKIKAWLYDNLGSRVDYDAPGRWCTTMAYSADGTRLFSCGTSKEGESFIVEWNESEGAVKRTYHGFRKRSLGVVQFDTTKNRFLAAGDDFSIKFWDMDNVQLLTTVDADGGLPASPRIRFNKDGALLAVSANDNGIKILANTDGNRLLRTFENLSYDASRTSEAVTKPTINPISAAAAAAAAAAATSAGLADRVAPMVAIAGMNGDARNLGDVKPRITEESNDKSKIWKITEINEQSQCRSSRLPENLRVTKISRLIYTNSGNAVLALASNAIHLLWKWQRSDRNSSGKATASVSPQLWQPTSGILMTNDVADTSPEEAVPCFALSKNDSYVMSASGGKISLFNMMTFKTMTTFMPPPPAATFLAFHPQDNNIIAIGMDDSTIQIYNVRVDEVKSKLKGHTKRITGLAFSHLLNVLVSSGADAQLCVWKSDGWEKQKTRYLPLPAGRTPAQSDTRVQFHQDQTHFLVVHETQLAIYETTKLECVKQWVPRESAPISHATFSCDSQLVYASFLDATVGVFSAANLRLRCRINPSAYLPASMSLLDCSDRGSKIS
;
A
#
# COMPACT_ATOMS: atom_id res chain seq x y z
N MET A 1 31.99 13.20 23.95
CA MET A 1 30.64 12.61 23.92
C MET A 1 30.44 11.94 22.55
N SER A 2 30.65 10.62 22.43
CA SER A 2 30.81 9.96 21.12
C SER A 2 29.74 8.90 20.78
N SER A 3 28.51 9.06 21.29
CA SER A 3 27.45 8.04 21.14
C SER A 3 26.02 8.55 20.99
N LEU A 4 25.77 9.87 20.95
CA LEU A 4 24.45 10.38 20.57
C LEU A 4 24.32 10.41 19.05
N SER A 5 23.21 9.89 18.52
CA SER A 5 22.88 10.04 17.11
C SER A 5 22.69 11.52 16.75
N ARG A 6 23.10 11.91 15.55
CA ARG A 6 22.96 13.28 15.03
C ARG A 6 21.52 13.79 15.14
N GLU A 7 20.55 12.92 14.90
CA GLU A 7 19.11 13.20 15.01
C GLU A 7 18.68 13.53 16.45
N LEU A 8 19.20 12.83 17.45
CA LEU A 8 18.88 13.09 18.85
C LEU A 8 19.41 14.45 19.31
N VAL A 9 20.60 14.86 18.85
CA VAL A 9 21.14 16.19 19.15
C VAL A 9 20.26 17.29 18.54
N PHE A 10 19.81 17.14 17.29
CA PHE A 10 18.87 18.10 16.69
C PHE A 10 17.54 18.20 17.46
N LEU A 11 17.00 17.08 17.93
CA LEU A 11 15.79 17.08 18.77
C LEU A 11 16.02 17.82 20.10
N ILE A 12 17.15 17.61 20.77
CA ILE A 12 17.50 18.29 22.03
C ILE A 12 17.68 19.80 21.79
N LEU A 13 18.37 20.19 20.71
CA LEU A 13 18.54 21.60 20.32
C LEU A 13 17.18 22.29 20.10
N GLN A 14 16.26 21.64 19.39
CA GLN A 14 14.90 22.16 19.18
C GLN A 14 14.16 22.35 20.52
N PHE A 15 14.19 21.36 21.42
CA PHE A 15 13.52 21.46 22.72
C PHE A 15 14.10 22.58 23.60
N LEU A 16 15.43 22.73 23.61
CA LEU A 16 16.09 23.80 24.36
C LEU A 16 15.74 25.20 23.80
N ASP A 17 15.52 25.34 22.49
CA ASP A 17 15.05 26.59 21.89
C ASP A 17 13.54 26.84 22.17
N GLU A 18 12.70 25.81 22.02
CA GLU A 18 11.25 25.86 22.35
C GLU A 18 11.01 26.30 23.82
N GLU A 19 11.81 25.78 24.76
CA GLU A 19 11.77 26.14 26.20
C GLU A 19 12.68 27.34 26.56
N LYS A 20 13.28 28.01 25.56
CA LYS A 20 14.06 29.27 25.67
C LYS A 20 15.36 29.19 26.48
N PHE A 21 15.97 28.02 26.61
CA PHE A 21 17.28 27.81 27.26
C PHE A 21 18.46 28.19 26.34
N LYS A 22 18.48 29.45 25.86
CA LYS A 22 19.40 29.93 24.81
C LYS A 22 20.88 29.63 25.04
N GLU A 23 21.40 29.88 26.24
CA GLU A 23 22.81 29.56 26.53
C GLU A 23 23.13 28.06 26.38
N THR A 24 22.19 27.19 26.77
CA THR A 24 22.35 25.73 26.69
C THR A 24 22.25 25.26 25.23
N VAL A 25 21.39 25.88 24.42
CA VAL A 25 21.33 25.66 22.96
C VAL A 25 22.72 25.90 22.36
N HIS A 26 23.27 27.10 22.51
CA HIS A 26 24.52 27.48 21.84
C HIS A 26 25.76 26.74 22.35
N LYS A 27 25.79 26.38 23.65
CA LYS A 27 26.81 25.47 24.19
C LYS A 27 26.72 24.07 23.57
N LEU A 28 25.51 23.52 23.39
CA LEU A 28 25.32 22.21 22.75
C LEU A 28 25.62 22.25 21.24
N GLU A 29 25.29 23.34 20.54
CA GLU A 29 25.71 23.58 19.16
C GLU A 29 27.24 23.54 19.05
N GLN A 30 27.94 24.29 19.92
CA GLN A 30 29.40 24.36 19.98
C GLN A 30 30.04 22.98 20.30
N GLU A 31 29.56 22.28 21.32
CA GLU A 31 30.15 21.01 21.77
C GLU A 31 29.86 19.83 20.82
N SER A 32 28.73 19.87 20.11
CA SER A 32 28.37 18.82 19.14
C SER A 32 28.93 19.06 17.74
N GLY A 33 29.13 20.32 17.35
CA GLY A 33 29.62 20.70 16.03
C GLY A 33 28.70 20.29 14.85
N PHE A 34 27.43 19.93 15.12
CA PHE A 34 26.48 19.42 14.11
C PHE A 34 25.64 20.49 13.42
N PHE A 35 25.39 21.61 14.08
CA PHE A 35 24.59 22.73 13.55
C PHE A 35 25.25 24.06 13.89
N PHE A 36 25.46 24.90 12.88
CA PHE A 36 26.02 26.24 13.06
C PHE A 36 24.91 27.29 12.93
N ASN A 37 24.58 27.94 14.04
CA ASN A 37 23.52 28.92 14.12
C ASN A 37 24.01 30.28 13.62
N MET A 38 23.89 30.48 12.31
CA MET A 38 24.30 31.72 11.65
C MET A 38 23.68 32.96 12.29
N LYS A 39 22.43 32.88 12.77
CA LYS A 39 21.75 34.03 13.40
C LYS A 39 22.40 34.40 14.75
N TYR A 40 22.68 33.42 15.59
CA TYR A 40 23.41 33.67 16.85
C TYR A 40 24.80 34.27 16.60
N PHE A 41 25.52 33.73 15.61
CA PHE A 41 26.82 34.27 15.20
C PHE A 41 26.72 35.72 14.67
N GLU A 42 25.72 36.02 13.83
CA GLU A 42 25.45 37.38 13.35
C GLU A 42 25.13 38.33 14.52
N ASP A 43 24.32 37.92 15.49
CA ASP A 43 23.96 38.73 16.67
C ASP A 43 25.19 39.02 17.56
N GLU A 44 26.02 38.01 17.87
CA GLU A 44 27.24 38.18 18.70
C GLU A 44 28.30 39.06 18.03
N VAL A 45 28.45 38.98 16.70
CA VAL A 45 29.35 39.86 15.92
C VAL A 45 28.84 41.30 15.91
N HIS A 46 27.53 41.54 15.79
CA HIS A 46 26.98 42.90 15.90
C HIS A 46 27.18 43.49 17.31
N ASN A 47 26.98 42.68 18.36
CA ASN A 47 27.24 43.07 19.75
C ASN A 47 28.74 43.29 20.02
N GLY A 48 29.62 42.58 19.31
CA GLY A 48 31.07 42.67 19.42
C GLY A 48 31.64 41.87 20.58
N ASN A 49 30.99 40.76 20.91
CA ASN A 49 31.39 39.85 21.98
C ASN A 49 32.48 38.89 21.45
N TRP A 50 33.61 39.48 21.04
CA TRP A 50 34.65 38.81 20.24
C TRP A 50 35.16 37.49 20.82
N ASP A 51 35.25 37.38 22.15
CA ASP A 51 35.73 36.17 22.81
C ASP A 51 34.70 35.03 22.76
N GLU A 52 33.39 35.33 22.75
CA GLU A 52 32.34 34.32 22.55
C GLU A 52 32.19 33.95 21.06
N VAL A 53 32.41 34.92 20.14
CA VAL A 53 32.46 34.67 18.69
C VAL A 53 33.58 33.67 18.34
N GLU A 54 34.81 33.87 18.84
CA GLU A 54 35.92 32.93 18.63
C GLU A 54 35.67 31.58 19.30
N LYS A 55 35.10 31.58 20.51
CA LYS A 55 34.75 30.37 21.26
C LYS A 55 33.70 29.53 20.53
N TYR A 56 32.60 30.12 20.06
CA TYR A 56 31.57 29.43 19.28
C TYR A 56 32.15 28.84 17.99
N LEU A 57 32.93 29.62 17.23
CA LEU A 57 33.63 29.14 16.03
C LEU A 57 34.54 27.93 16.29
N SER A 58 35.23 27.89 17.43
CA SER A 58 36.18 26.81 17.78
C SER A 58 35.55 25.42 17.89
N GLY A 59 34.21 25.33 18.06
CA GLY A 59 33.46 24.07 18.01
C GLY A 59 33.30 23.48 16.60
N PHE A 60 33.50 24.31 15.56
CA PHE A 60 33.28 23.94 14.16
C PHE A 60 34.57 23.95 13.33
N THR A 61 35.52 24.84 13.65
CA THR A 61 36.80 24.93 12.97
C THR A 61 37.88 25.65 13.79
N LYS A 62 39.15 25.39 13.47
CA LYS A 62 40.35 26.01 14.04
C LYS A 62 41.07 26.85 12.98
N VAL A 63 41.99 27.72 13.44
CA VAL A 63 42.77 28.64 12.60
C VAL A 63 43.49 27.89 11.46
N ASP A 64 44.06 26.73 11.77
CA ASP A 64 44.95 25.98 10.86
C ASP A 64 44.22 24.94 9.98
N ASP A 65 42.89 24.78 10.11
CA ASP A 65 42.16 23.71 9.40
C ASP A 65 42.17 23.89 7.87
N ASN A 66 41.94 25.12 7.40
CA ASN A 66 41.97 25.48 5.98
C ASN A 66 42.03 27.01 5.77
N ARG A 67 42.29 27.44 4.51
CA ARG A 67 42.45 28.84 4.12
C ARG A 67 41.21 29.72 4.40
N TYR A 68 40.00 29.18 4.37
CA TYR A 68 38.78 29.93 4.72
C TYR A 68 38.69 30.14 6.23
N SER A 69 38.91 29.10 7.03
CA SER A 69 38.95 29.18 8.51
C SER A 69 40.01 30.17 8.98
N MET A 70 41.21 30.11 8.41
CA MET A 70 42.29 31.06 8.67
C MET A 70 41.86 32.51 8.38
N LYS A 71 41.20 32.79 7.24
CA LYS A 71 40.72 34.13 6.90
C LYS A 71 39.57 34.60 7.82
N ILE A 72 38.69 33.69 8.26
CA ILE A 72 37.62 33.98 9.23
C ILE A 72 38.22 34.47 10.56
N PHE A 73 39.14 33.71 11.15
CA PHE A 73 39.79 34.12 12.41
C PHE A 73 40.65 35.39 12.25
N PHE A 74 41.31 35.57 11.10
CA PHE A 74 42.09 36.77 10.82
C PHE A 74 41.22 38.04 10.81
N GLU A 75 40.11 38.07 10.05
CA GLU A 75 39.24 39.26 9.98
C GLU A 75 38.60 39.57 11.35
N ILE A 76 38.18 38.55 12.12
CA ILE A 76 37.62 38.74 13.47
C ILE A 76 38.66 39.38 14.41
N ARG A 77 39.89 38.85 14.45
CA ARG A 77 40.96 39.35 15.33
C ARG A 77 41.49 40.72 14.90
N LYS A 78 41.52 40.98 13.59
CA LYS A 78 41.80 42.29 13.01
C LYS A 78 40.75 43.31 13.44
N GLN A 79 39.45 42.98 13.36
CA GLN A 79 38.38 43.87 13.81
C GLN A 79 38.44 44.13 15.32
N LYS A 80 38.69 43.09 16.13
CA LYS A 80 38.94 43.16 17.58
C LYS A 80 40.08 44.13 17.92
N TYR A 81 41.16 44.10 17.13
CA TYR A 81 42.33 45.00 17.25
C TYR A 81 42.00 46.45 16.83
N LEU A 82 41.36 46.66 15.68
CA LEU A 82 40.96 48.00 15.22
C LEU A 82 40.00 48.68 16.20
N GLU A 83 39.10 47.93 16.85
CA GLU A 83 38.22 48.45 17.90
C GLU A 83 38.94 48.80 19.20
N ALA A 84 40.09 48.20 19.50
CA ALA A 84 40.93 48.62 20.63
C ALA A 84 41.66 49.94 20.31
N LEU A 85 42.17 50.09 19.07
CA LEU A 85 42.76 51.35 18.59
C LEU A 85 41.74 52.50 18.57
N ASP A 86 40.52 52.25 18.10
CA ASP A 86 39.43 53.24 18.02
C ASP A 86 38.93 53.71 19.41
N LYS A 87 39.16 52.89 20.45
CA LYS A 87 38.91 53.25 21.86
C LYS A 87 40.13 53.88 22.54
N HIS A 88 41.22 54.09 21.81
CA HIS A 88 42.54 54.51 22.32
C HIS A 88 43.14 53.59 23.40
N ASP A 89 42.67 52.34 23.50
CA ASP A 89 43.17 51.33 24.44
C ASP A 89 44.42 50.63 23.86
N ARG A 90 45.53 51.38 23.84
CA ARG A 90 46.81 50.92 23.26
C ARG A 90 47.37 49.68 23.97
N SER A 91 47.15 49.51 25.28
CA SER A 91 47.60 48.30 25.98
C SER A 91 46.86 47.05 25.53
N LYS A 92 45.53 47.13 25.36
CA LYS A 92 44.74 46.03 24.83
C LYS A 92 45.04 45.75 23.36
N ALA A 93 45.27 46.79 22.56
CA ALA A 93 45.68 46.64 21.16
C ALA A 93 47.01 45.88 21.03
N VAL A 94 48.01 46.19 21.86
CA VAL A 94 49.28 45.45 21.92
C VAL A 94 49.08 43.99 22.35
N ASP A 95 48.23 43.73 23.34
CA ASP A 95 47.97 42.36 23.80
C ASP A 95 47.32 41.49 22.71
N ILE A 96 46.32 42.02 22.00
CA ILE A 96 45.69 41.38 20.83
C ILE A 96 46.71 41.16 19.70
N LEU A 97 47.57 42.16 19.43
CA LEU A 97 48.60 42.04 18.39
C LEU A 97 49.57 40.88 18.67
N VAL A 98 50.02 40.74 19.92
CA VAL A 98 51.03 39.74 20.33
C VAL A 98 50.43 38.35 20.51
N LYS A 99 49.21 38.23 21.05
CA LYS A 99 48.56 36.93 21.31
C LYS A 99 47.76 36.42 20.11
N ASP A 100 46.89 37.25 19.56
CA ASP A 100 45.84 36.83 18.64
C ASP A 100 46.30 36.94 17.18
N LEU A 101 47.02 38.01 16.82
CA LEU A 101 47.42 38.31 15.44
C LEU A 101 48.82 37.80 15.05
N LYS A 102 49.76 37.67 15.99
CA LYS A 102 51.12 37.17 15.73
C LYS A 102 51.17 35.80 15.05
N VAL A 103 50.17 34.95 15.30
CA VAL A 103 50.02 33.63 14.67
C VAL A 103 49.96 33.71 13.14
N PHE A 104 49.47 34.82 12.57
CA PHE A 104 49.37 35.00 11.11
C PHE A 104 50.66 35.53 10.46
N ALA A 105 51.63 36.00 11.25
CA ALA A 105 52.89 36.57 10.75
C ALA A 105 53.76 35.55 9.99
N THR A 106 53.61 34.25 10.29
CA THR A 106 54.26 33.13 9.58
C THR A 106 53.77 32.96 8.14
N PHE A 107 52.61 33.52 7.80
CA PHE A 107 51.98 33.38 6.49
C PHE A 107 52.08 34.67 5.65
N ASN A 108 52.07 35.84 6.31
CA ASN A 108 52.29 37.13 5.65
C ASN A 108 52.97 38.12 6.62
N GLU A 109 54.31 38.15 6.58
CA GLU A 109 55.13 38.97 7.46
C GLU A 109 55.00 40.48 7.15
N GLU A 110 54.76 40.84 5.89
CA GLU A 110 54.56 42.22 5.44
C GLU A 110 53.27 42.80 6.03
N LEU A 111 52.16 42.07 5.91
CA LEU A 111 50.87 42.46 6.50
C LEU A 111 50.94 42.58 8.03
N PHE A 112 51.73 41.73 8.71
CA PHE A 112 51.93 41.86 10.15
C PHE A 112 52.74 43.12 10.52
N LYS A 113 53.73 43.51 9.69
CA LYS A 113 54.46 44.78 9.86
C LYS A 113 53.55 45.99 9.64
N GLU A 114 52.71 45.99 8.61
CA GLU A 114 51.71 47.04 8.37
C GLU A 114 50.75 47.19 9.56
N ILE A 115 50.19 46.09 10.06
CA ILE A 115 49.29 46.11 11.23
C ILE A 115 50.03 46.62 12.50
N THR A 116 51.30 46.24 12.68
CA THR A 116 52.14 46.73 13.78
C THR A 116 52.37 48.24 13.67
N GLN A 117 52.56 48.78 12.46
CA GLN A 117 52.73 50.22 12.21
C GLN A 117 51.49 51.04 12.60
N LEU A 118 50.29 50.44 12.65
CA LEU A 118 49.09 51.15 13.12
C LEU A 118 49.18 51.58 14.60
N LEU A 119 50.03 50.96 15.42
CA LEU A 119 50.31 51.41 16.79
C LEU A 119 51.09 52.74 16.85
N THR A 120 51.83 53.09 15.80
CA THR A 120 52.64 54.32 15.76
C THR A 120 51.84 55.55 15.36
N LEU A 121 50.65 55.35 14.78
CA LEU A 121 49.74 56.43 14.39
C LEU A 121 48.93 56.92 15.60
N GLU A 122 48.57 58.21 15.60
CA GLU A 122 47.57 58.73 16.54
C GLU A 122 46.15 58.33 16.11
N ASN A 123 45.89 58.32 14.80
CA ASN A 123 44.65 57.81 14.21
C ASN A 123 44.97 56.79 13.11
N PHE A 124 44.58 55.53 13.32
CA PHE A 124 44.83 54.45 12.34
C PHE A 124 44.14 54.67 10.98
N ARG A 125 43.16 55.59 10.88
CA ARG A 125 42.50 55.99 9.62
C ARG A 125 43.40 56.83 8.70
N GLU A 126 44.56 57.28 9.19
CA GLU A 126 45.62 57.89 8.35
C GLU A 126 46.27 56.87 7.42
N ASN A 127 46.13 55.56 7.69
CA ASN A 127 46.48 54.52 6.73
C ASN A 127 45.49 54.53 5.55
N GLU A 128 46.01 54.64 4.33
CA GLU A 128 45.23 54.76 3.08
C GLU A 128 44.16 53.67 2.93
N GLN A 129 44.46 52.45 3.36
CA GLN A 129 43.56 51.28 3.25
C GLN A 129 42.47 51.25 4.33
N LEU A 130 42.69 51.93 5.47
CA LEU A 130 41.74 52.08 6.58
C LEU A 130 41.04 53.45 6.61
N SER A 131 41.35 54.34 5.67
CA SER A 131 40.70 55.65 5.48
C SER A 131 39.17 55.59 5.36
N LYS A 132 38.62 54.45 4.90
CA LYS A 132 37.17 54.19 4.76
C LYS A 132 36.54 53.55 6.01
N TYR A 133 37.30 53.35 7.09
CA TYR A 133 36.79 52.80 8.34
C TYR A 133 35.93 53.85 9.05
N GLY A 134 34.60 53.69 8.97
CA GLY A 134 33.62 54.60 9.59
C GLY A 134 33.49 54.41 11.09
N ASP A 135 32.27 54.19 11.57
CA ASP A 135 31.99 53.81 12.95
C ASP A 135 32.09 52.29 13.15
N THR A 136 32.28 51.87 14.41
CA THR A 136 32.43 50.45 14.77
C THR A 136 31.25 49.59 14.35
N LYS A 137 30.01 50.11 14.35
CA LYS A 137 28.82 49.36 13.93
C LYS A 137 28.83 49.09 12.42
N SER A 138 29.13 50.09 11.59
CA SER A 138 29.24 49.88 10.14
C SER A 138 30.41 48.95 9.79
N ALA A 139 31.54 49.06 10.50
CA ALA A 139 32.69 48.17 10.32
C ALA A 139 32.32 46.70 10.59
N ARG A 140 31.64 46.41 11.71
CA ARG A 140 31.12 45.06 12.04
C ARG A 140 30.18 44.53 10.97
N ALA A 141 29.24 45.35 10.50
CA ALA A 141 28.27 44.96 9.47
C ALA A 141 28.96 44.64 8.12
N ILE A 142 29.95 45.44 7.71
CA ILE A 142 30.74 45.19 6.49
C ILE A 142 31.55 43.89 6.62
N MET A 143 32.24 43.70 7.75
CA MET A 143 33.00 42.48 8.02
C MET A 143 32.09 41.24 8.01
N LEU A 144 30.91 41.32 8.61
CA LEU A 144 29.96 40.20 8.69
C LEU A 144 29.50 39.71 7.31
N VAL A 145 29.32 40.61 6.33
CA VAL A 145 29.02 40.24 4.94
C VAL A 145 30.14 39.41 4.31
N GLU A 146 31.40 39.68 4.64
CA GLU A 146 32.54 38.90 4.17
C GLU A 146 32.68 37.58 4.95
N LEU A 147 32.52 37.59 6.28
CA LEU A 147 32.54 36.37 7.11
C LEU A 147 31.47 35.37 6.65
N LYS A 148 30.26 35.84 6.32
CA LYS A 148 29.17 34.98 5.82
C LYS A 148 29.56 34.24 4.55
N LYS A 149 30.13 34.93 3.55
CA LYS A 149 30.65 34.29 2.32
C LYS A 149 31.75 33.28 2.63
N LEU A 150 32.64 33.57 3.58
CA LEU A 150 33.72 32.67 3.96
C LEU A 150 33.20 31.41 4.65
N ILE A 151 32.19 31.54 5.52
CA ILE A 151 31.53 30.40 6.18
C ILE A 151 30.77 29.56 5.16
N GLU A 152 30.00 30.17 4.25
CA GLU A 152 29.27 29.48 3.18
C GLU A 152 30.21 28.76 2.18
N ALA A 153 31.40 29.31 1.93
CA ALA A 153 32.41 28.70 1.07
C ALA A 153 33.28 27.63 1.76
N ASN A 154 33.28 27.56 3.10
CA ASN A 154 34.16 26.68 3.87
C ASN A 154 33.61 25.24 3.93
N PRO A 155 34.34 24.23 3.43
CA PRO A 155 33.87 22.84 3.40
C PRO A 155 33.45 22.27 4.76
N LEU A 156 33.99 22.77 5.88
CA LEU A 156 33.67 22.28 7.24
C LEU A 156 32.27 22.67 7.73
N PHE A 157 31.64 23.65 7.09
CA PHE A 157 30.27 24.12 7.39
C PHE A 157 29.23 23.58 6.40
N ARG A 158 29.66 22.86 5.35
CA ARG A 158 28.75 22.16 4.44
C ARG A 158 27.84 21.22 5.25
N ASP A 159 26.55 21.25 4.94
CA ASP A 159 25.48 20.49 5.61
C ASP A 159 25.30 20.76 7.12
N LYS A 160 25.86 21.87 7.64
CA LYS A 160 25.68 22.34 9.03
C LYS A 160 24.92 23.67 9.16
N LEU A 161 24.73 24.41 8.06
CA LEU A 161 24.09 25.74 8.03
C LEU A 161 22.55 25.71 7.97
N GLN A 162 21.95 24.53 7.74
CA GLN A 162 20.49 24.36 7.69
C GLN A 162 20.03 23.51 8.87
N PHE A 163 19.06 24.00 9.63
CA PHE A 163 18.41 23.22 10.66
C PHE A 163 17.38 22.28 10.01
N PRO A 164 17.32 20.98 10.36
CA PRO A 164 16.34 20.06 9.78
C PRO A 164 14.89 20.47 10.07
N ASN A 165 14.00 20.28 9.11
CA ASN A 165 12.56 20.49 9.30
C ASN A 165 11.96 19.39 10.19
N LEU A 166 12.04 19.57 11.49
CA LEU A 166 11.42 18.71 12.51
C LEU A 166 10.04 19.25 12.89
N LYS A 167 9.06 18.34 13.04
CA LYS A 167 7.72 18.73 13.52
C LYS A 167 7.81 19.18 14.98
N ASN A 168 7.40 20.42 15.26
CA ASN A 168 7.26 20.97 16.61
C ASN A 168 6.55 19.98 17.55
N SER A 169 6.93 19.99 18.83
CA SER A 169 6.47 19.10 19.91
C SER A 169 6.93 17.64 19.88
N ARG A 170 7.63 17.12 18.86
CA ARG A 170 8.00 15.69 18.81
C ARG A 170 8.85 15.21 20.00
N LEU A 171 9.91 15.95 20.38
CA LEU A 171 10.69 15.58 21.57
C LEU A 171 9.89 15.83 22.85
N ARG A 172 9.05 16.87 22.91
CA ARG A 172 8.17 17.14 24.05
C ARG A 172 7.18 16.01 24.30
N THR A 173 6.63 15.37 23.26
CA THR A 173 5.80 14.16 23.39
C THR A 173 6.61 13.00 23.96
N LEU A 174 7.82 12.74 23.45
CA LEU A 174 8.71 11.67 23.94
C LEU A 174 9.17 11.89 25.39
N ILE A 175 9.51 13.13 25.76
CA ILE A 175 9.87 13.55 27.12
C ILE A 175 8.67 13.41 28.07
N ASN A 176 7.49 13.91 27.68
CA ASN A 176 6.28 13.81 28.50
C ASN A 176 5.81 12.35 28.69
N GLN A 177 6.09 11.47 27.73
CA GLN A 177 5.81 10.04 27.85
C GLN A 177 6.84 9.28 28.69
N SER A 178 8.11 9.73 28.72
CA SER A 178 9.21 9.01 29.39
C SER A 178 9.51 9.46 30.83
N LEU A 179 9.29 10.74 31.17
CA LEU A 179 9.83 11.33 32.41
C LEU A 179 8.87 11.39 33.61
N ASN A 180 7.60 11.01 33.48
CA ASN A 180 6.65 11.00 34.60
C ASN A 180 5.80 9.72 34.66
N TRP A 181 6.45 8.60 35.01
CA TRP A 181 5.82 7.32 35.37
C TRP A 181 4.68 7.47 36.39
N GLN A 182 4.77 8.45 37.29
CA GLN A 182 3.77 8.78 38.30
C GLN A 182 2.38 9.13 37.71
N HIS A 183 2.29 9.57 36.45
CA HIS A 183 0.99 9.80 35.81
C HIS A 183 0.17 8.52 35.68
N GLN A 184 0.81 7.35 35.49
CA GLN A 184 0.12 6.06 35.49
C GLN A 184 -0.41 5.67 36.88
N LEU A 185 0.13 6.25 37.96
CA LEU A 185 -0.29 6.03 39.34
C LEU A 185 -1.29 7.07 39.85
N CYS A 186 -1.65 8.06 39.04
CA CYS A 186 -2.75 8.97 39.35
C CYS A 186 -4.07 8.20 39.41
N LYS A 187 -4.85 8.36 40.50
CA LYS A 187 -6.14 7.67 40.69
C LYS A 187 -7.15 7.85 39.53
N ASN A 188 -7.03 8.94 38.77
CA ASN A 188 -7.78 9.19 37.54
C ASN A 188 -6.84 9.89 36.53
N PRO A 189 -6.10 9.15 35.68
CA PRO A 189 -5.16 9.74 34.74
C PRO A 189 -5.91 10.47 33.61
N ARG A 190 -5.62 11.76 33.42
CA ARG A 190 -6.19 12.52 32.29
C ARG A 190 -5.46 12.18 30.99
N PRO A 191 -6.13 12.19 29.81
CA PRO A 191 -5.47 11.95 28.52
C PRO A 191 -4.36 12.96 28.21
N ASN A 192 -4.58 14.24 28.55
CA ASN A 192 -3.58 15.30 28.49
C ASN A 192 -3.47 15.98 29.88
N PRO A 193 -2.50 15.61 30.72
CA PRO A 193 -2.21 16.35 31.94
C PRO A 193 -1.47 17.67 31.63
N ASP A 194 -1.88 18.76 32.29
CA ASP A 194 -1.20 20.07 32.20
C ASP A 194 0.00 20.08 33.17
N ILE A 195 1.11 19.44 32.77
CA ILE A 195 2.34 19.32 33.56
C ILE A 195 3.20 20.57 33.35
N LYS A 196 3.36 21.38 34.40
CA LYS A 196 4.05 22.68 34.34
C LYS A 196 5.51 22.67 34.80
N THR A 197 5.98 21.55 35.33
CA THR A 197 7.31 21.45 35.98
C THR A 197 7.90 20.06 35.82
N LEU A 198 9.18 19.98 35.41
CA LEU A 198 9.96 18.74 35.30
C LEU A 198 10.44 18.18 36.65
N PHE A 199 10.33 18.95 37.73
CA PHE A 199 10.97 18.67 39.03
C PHE A 199 9.98 18.54 40.20
N VAL A 200 8.69 18.34 39.93
CA VAL A 200 7.65 18.20 40.97
C VAL A 200 6.68 17.09 40.58
N ASP A 201 6.38 16.22 41.54
CA ASP A 201 5.50 15.07 41.37
C ASP A 201 4.11 15.48 40.83
N HIS A 202 3.63 14.79 39.78
CA HIS A 202 2.35 15.11 39.16
C HIS A 202 1.18 14.39 39.85
N THR A 203 0.11 15.11 40.18
CA THR A 203 -1.15 14.54 40.67
C THR A 203 -2.37 15.08 39.91
N CYS A 204 -3.14 14.18 39.29
CA CYS A 204 -4.40 14.52 38.64
C CYS A 204 -5.53 14.76 39.67
N GLY A 205 -5.95 16.03 39.82
CA GLY A 205 -7.07 16.41 40.69
C GLY A 205 -8.43 15.83 40.25
N GLN A 206 -9.29 15.53 41.24
CA GLN A 206 -10.56 14.83 41.06
C GLN A 206 -11.55 15.53 40.12
N PRO A 207 -12.44 14.77 39.44
CA PRO A 207 -13.48 15.33 38.59
C PRO A 207 -14.66 15.89 39.41
N ASN A 208 -15.06 17.12 39.07
CA ASN A 208 -16.27 17.84 39.51
C ASN A 208 -16.32 18.32 40.98
N GLY A 209 -15.78 19.53 41.20
CA GLY A 209 -16.13 20.42 42.31
C GLY A 209 -16.00 21.89 41.89
N ALA A 210 -17.13 22.59 41.80
CA ALA A 210 -17.39 24.03 41.64
C ALA A 210 -16.32 25.03 41.09
N ARG A 211 -16.77 25.92 40.21
CA ARG A 211 -16.02 27.06 39.63
C ARG A 211 -16.08 28.32 40.53
N ALA A 212 -14.94 28.81 41.03
CA ALA A 212 -14.61 30.23 41.33
C ALA A 212 -13.28 30.34 42.12
N PRO A 213 -12.64 31.53 42.21
CA PRO A 213 -12.25 32.44 41.13
C PRO A 213 -10.72 32.72 41.12
N SER A 214 -10.23 33.42 40.10
CA SER A 214 -8.81 33.81 40.00
C SER A 214 -8.38 34.79 41.09
N PRO A 215 -7.18 34.66 41.70
CA PRO A 215 -6.65 35.67 42.62
C PRO A 215 -6.18 36.90 41.83
N ALA A 216 -6.83 38.04 42.07
CA ALA A 216 -6.34 39.34 41.62
C ALA A 216 -5.30 39.86 42.62
N ASN A 217 -4.07 40.09 42.15
CA ASN A 217 -3.14 40.97 42.86
C ASN A 217 -3.67 42.40 42.76
N ASN A 218 -3.75 43.10 43.89
CA ASN A 218 -4.11 44.51 43.91
C ASN A 218 -3.37 45.21 45.07
N PRO A 219 -2.52 46.20 44.78
CA PRO A 219 -2.28 47.30 45.69
C PRO A 219 -3.10 48.52 45.27
N LEU A 220 -3.81 49.08 46.25
CA LEU A 220 -4.41 50.41 46.27
C LEU A 220 -3.35 51.47 45.87
N LEU A 221 -3.63 52.67 45.32
CA LEU A 221 -4.84 53.49 45.24
C LEU A 221 -4.61 54.58 44.15
N GLY A 222 -5.62 55.12 43.44
CA GLY A 222 -5.39 56.32 42.59
C GLY A 222 -6.37 56.64 41.45
N SER A 223 -7.47 57.32 41.80
CA SER A 223 -8.46 58.05 40.97
C SER A 223 -8.19 58.40 39.48
N LEU A 224 -9.23 58.13 38.66
CA LEU A 224 -9.63 58.80 37.41
C LEU A 224 -9.68 60.35 37.52
N PRO A 225 -9.49 61.14 36.42
CA PRO A 225 -10.64 61.49 35.59
C PRO A 225 -10.43 61.76 34.06
N LYS A 226 -11.53 61.51 33.33
CA LYS A 226 -12.11 62.17 32.13
C LYS A 226 -11.27 62.87 31.03
N ALA A 227 -11.80 62.66 29.82
CA ALA A 227 -11.50 63.29 28.54
C ALA A 227 -11.43 64.83 28.49
N GLY A 228 -10.63 65.32 27.52
CA GLY A 228 -10.66 66.66 26.92
C GLY A 228 -10.18 66.57 25.46
N GLY A 229 -10.76 67.35 24.54
CA GLY A 229 -10.54 67.20 23.09
C GLY A 229 -9.59 68.23 22.45
N PHE A 230 -9.11 67.89 21.23
CA PHE A 230 -8.94 68.66 19.98
C PHE A 230 -8.87 70.22 19.97
N PRO A 231 -8.30 70.89 18.93
CA PRO A 231 -7.65 70.38 17.69
C PRO A 231 -6.36 71.11 17.17
N ASN A 232 -5.78 70.55 16.10
CA ASN A 232 -5.10 71.16 14.92
C ASN A 232 -4.08 72.33 15.03
N LEU A 233 -2.94 72.19 14.33
CA LEU A 233 -2.75 72.77 12.97
C LEU A 233 -1.41 72.42 12.29
N GLY A 234 -1.49 72.01 11.01
CA GLY A 234 -0.41 72.12 10.00
C GLY A 234 0.75 71.11 10.05
N ALA A 235 1.47 70.84 8.96
CA ALA A 235 1.17 71.05 7.53
C ALA A 235 2.05 70.09 6.70
N HIS A 236 1.59 69.62 5.53
CA HIS A 236 2.40 68.82 4.62
C HIS A 236 3.31 69.70 3.73
N GLY A 237 4.57 69.28 3.55
CA GLY A 237 5.57 69.83 2.62
C GLY A 237 6.60 68.73 2.25
N PRO A 238 7.29 68.80 1.09
CA PRO A 238 7.23 67.64 0.18
C PRO A 238 8.55 67.03 -0.32
N PHE A 239 8.41 65.83 -0.92
CA PHE A 239 9.27 65.13 -1.91
C PHE A 239 10.70 64.62 -1.57
N GLN A 240 10.82 63.27 -1.55
CA GLN A 240 11.91 62.42 -2.12
C GLN A 240 13.36 62.53 -1.53
N PRO A 241 14.29 61.56 -1.81
CA PRO A 241 14.21 60.43 -2.74
C PRO A 241 14.41 59.02 -2.13
N THR A 242 14.23 58.01 -2.99
CA THR A 242 14.66 56.61 -2.79
C THR A 242 16.18 56.48 -2.58
N PRO A 243 16.67 55.62 -1.68
CA PRO A 243 18.10 55.29 -1.59
C PRO A 243 18.60 54.57 -2.85
N ALA A 244 19.80 54.94 -3.29
CA ALA A 244 20.55 54.27 -4.34
C ALA A 244 21.09 52.90 -3.86
N PRO A 245 21.46 51.97 -4.77
CA PRO A 245 22.12 50.72 -4.39
C PRO A 245 23.46 50.99 -3.69
N VAL A 246 23.70 50.29 -2.58
CA VAL A 246 24.92 50.42 -1.77
C VAL A 246 26.11 49.75 -2.50
N PRO A 247 27.31 50.39 -2.57
CA PRO A 247 28.46 49.81 -3.25
C PRO A 247 29.03 48.57 -2.54
N THR A 248 29.59 47.65 -3.32
CA THR A 248 30.38 46.51 -2.85
C THR A 248 31.62 46.94 -2.06
N PRO A 249 31.87 46.43 -0.84
CA PRO A 249 33.10 46.70 -0.11
C PRO A 249 34.27 45.79 -0.55
N LEU A 250 35.38 46.45 -0.88
CA LEU A 250 36.78 46.03 -0.64
C LEU A 250 37.09 44.51 -0.59
N ALA A 251 37.35 43.92 -1.76
CA ALA A 251 38.25 42.77 -1.86
C ALA A 251 39.65 43.28 -2.25
N GLY A 252 40.66 43.09 -1.40
CA GLY A 252 41.98 43.70 -1.67
C GLY A 252 43.11 43.48 -0.66
N TRP A 253 43.02 42.54 0.28
CA TRP A 253 44.18 42.06 1.04
C TRP A 253 44.42 40.58 0.71
N MET A 254 45.63 40.27 0.24
CA MET A 254 46.04 39.04 -0.45
C MET A 254 45.45 38.82 -1.87
N SER A 255 45.98 39.55 -2.84
CA SER A 255 46.15 39.08 -4.23
C SER A 255 47.65 39.04 -4.57
N ASN A 256 48.08 38.00 -5.28
CA ASN A 256 49.49 37.59 -5.46
C ASN A 256 50.45 38.66 -6.03
N PRO A 257 51.78 38.52 -5.81
CA PRO A 257 52.82 39.27 -6.51
C PRO A 257 52.91 38.92 -8.02
N SER A 258 53.78 39.64 -8.73
CA SER A 258 53.54 40.20 -10.06
C SER A 258 54.06 39.43 -11.29
N THR A 259 53.62 39.95 -12.45
CA THR A 259 53.92 39.69 -13.86
C THR A 259 55.44 39.74 -14.22
N VAL A 260 55.94 39.36 -15.40
CA VAL A 260 55.55 39.62 -16.81
C VAL A 260 55.96 38.44 -17.74
N THR A 261 55.46 38.26 -18.97
CA THR A 261 55.57 39.15 -20.17
C THR A 261 54.42 38.93 -21.19
N HIS A 262 54.65 39.26 -22.47
CA HIS A 262 53.72 39.45 -23.60
C HIS A 262 54.46 39.07 -24.92
N PRO A 263 53.81 38.79 -26.11
CA PRO A 263 53.03 39.79 -26.85
C PRO A 263 51.78 39.35 -27.67
N ALA A 264 51.08 40.38 -28.15
CA ALA A 264 49.71 40.50 -28.68
C ALA A 264 49.45 40.03 -30.14
N VAL A 265 48.18 40.10 -30.59
CA VAL A 265 47.67 40.93 -31.73
C VAL A 265 46.12 40.88 -31.87
N SER A 266 45.49 42.06 -31.78
CA SER A 266 44.32 42.69 -32.49
C SER A 266 43.07 41.89 -32.96
N GLY A 267 41.83 42.43 -32.99
CA GLY A 267 41.24 43.77 -32.71
C GLY A 267 39.92 43.98 -33.54
N GLY A 268 39.01 44.96 -33.34
CA GLY A 268 38.81 45.99 -32.29
C GLY A 268 37.91 47.20 -32.73
N GLY A 269 36.71 47.40 -32.13
CA GLY A 269 35.85 48.62 -32.24
C GLY A 269 34.61 48.54 -33.18
N ALA A 270 33.61 49.46 -33.20
CA ALA A 270 33.11 50.49 -32.26
C ALA A 270 31.76 51.12 -32.80
N ILE A 271 31.08 52.01 -32.02
CA ILE A 271 29.96 52.94 -32.42
C ILE A 271 28.55 52.29 -32.64
N GLY A 272 27.37 52.87 -32.30
CA GLY A 272 26.99 54.05 -31.49
C GLY A 272 25.64 54.74 -31.86
N LEU A 273 24.81 55.10 -30.84
CA LEU A 273 23.74 56.14 -30.77
C LEU A 273 22.34 56.00 -31.45
N GLY A 274 21.27 56.43 -30.74
CA GLY A 274 19.99 56.92 -31.32
C GLY A 274 18.67 56.72 -30.51
N ALA A 275 18.05 57.80 -30.01
CA ALA A 275 16.65 57.89 -29.48
C ALA A 275 15.93 59.11 -30.16
N PRO A 276 14.59 59.43 -30.04
CA PRO A 276 13.92 59.83 -28.76
C PRO A 276 12.34 59.72 -28.61
N SER A 277 11.84 60.09 -27.40
CA SER A 277 10.64 60.93 -27.01
C SER A 277 9.12 60.54 -27.09
N ILE A 278 8.46 60.33 -25.92
CA ILE A 278 7.43 61.16 -25.14
C ILE A 278 6.36 62.01 -25.92
N PRO A 279 5.07 62.33 -25.49
CA PRO A 279 4.45 62.43 -24.11
C PRO A 279 2.94 62.02 -23.82
N ALA A 280 2.66 61.69 -22.52
CA ALA A 280 1.67 62.23 -21.52
C ALA A 280 0.09 62.26 -21.59
N ALA A 281 -0.51 62.24 -20.35
CA ALA A 281 -1.74 62.94 -19.82
C ALA A 281 -3.16 62.29 -19.95
N LEU A 282 -4.18 62.44 -19.04
CA LEU A 282 -4.33 62.83 -17.60
C LEU A 282 -5.82 62.69 -17.07
N LYS A 283 -6.03 62.75 -15.72
CA LYS A 283 -7.23 63.20 -14.90
C LYS A 283 -8.27 62.21 -14.26
N HIS A 284 -8.58 62.51 -12.97
CA HIS A 284 -9.70 62.09 -12.07
C HIS A 284 -10.85 63.18 -12.06
N PRO A 285 -11.79 63.37 -11.06
CA PRO A 285 -12.28 62.60 -9.86
C PRO A 285 -13.83 62.60 -9.58
N ARG A 286 -14.31 61.83 -8.57
CA ARG A 286 -15.11 62.29 -7.37
C ARG A 286 -15.61 61.14 -6.43
N THR A 287 -15.97 61.49 -5.19
CA THR A 287 -16.34 60.65 -3.99
C THR A 287 -17.57 61.28 -3.28
N PRO A 288 -18.07 60.92 -2.05
CA PRO A 288 -17.78 59.84 -1.05
C PRO A 288 -19.10 59.15 -0.52
N PRO A 289 -19.35 58.68 0.75
CA PRO A 289 -18.52 58.16 1.88
C PRO A 289 -18.99 56.82 2.59
N THR A 290 -18.17 56.29 3.52
CA THR A 290 -18.47 55.49 4.77
C THR A 290 -18.99 54.01 4.79
N ASN A 291 -18.42 53.23 5.74
CA ASN A 291 -18.74 51.84 6.21
C ASN A 291 -20.02 51.77 7.11
N PRO A 292 -20.52 50.62 7.66
CA PRO A 292 -19.98 49.24 7.73
C PRO A 292 -20.97 48.03 7.59
N SER A 293 -20.40 46.81 7.77
CA SER A 293 -20.92 45.66 8.56
C SER A 293 -22.02 44.68 8.08
N VAL A 294 -21.65 43.39 8.26
CA VAL A 294 -22.40 42.13 8.52
C VAL A 294 -23.24 41.40 7.44
N ASP A 295 -22.99 40.09 7.47
CA ASP A 295 -23.81 38.92 7.13
C ASP A 295 -23.81 38.31 5.71
N TYR A 296 -23.52 37.00 5.75
CA TYR A 296 -23.39 36.01 4.68
C TYR A 296 -24.75 35.71 4.01
N PRO A 297 -24.77 35.34 2.72
CA PRO A 297 -24.55 33.93 2.40
C PRO A 297 -23.54 33.67 1.26
N SER A 298 -22.92 32.49 1.35
CA SER A 298 -22.16 31.89 0.25
C SER A 298 -23.11 31.14 -0.67
N GLY A 299 -22.92 31.28 -1.98
CA GLY A 299 -23.61 30.47 -2.98
C GLY A 299 -23.35 30.96 -4.40
N ASP A 300 -22.69 30.12 -5.20
CA ASP A 300 -22.81 30.03 -6.68
C ASP A 300 -22.35 31.24 -7.53
N SER A 301 -21.87 31.09 -8.77
CA SER A 301 -21.43 29.90 -9.54
C SER A 301 -20.64 30.36 -10.80
N ASP A 302 -20.55 29.47 -11.80
CA ASP A 302 -20.35 29.76 -13.23
C ASP A 302 -18.95 30.04 -13.81
N HIS A 303 -18.32 28.92 -14.16
CA HIS A 303 -17.65 28.78 -15.46
C HIS A 303 -18.58 29.13 -16.64
N VAL A 304 -18.03 29.73 -17.71
CA VAL A 304 -18.27 29.42 -19.15
C VAL A 304 -17.55 30.48 -20.02
N SER A 305 -17.07 30.25 -21.26
CA SER A 305 -16.23 29.20 -21.88
C SER A 305 -15.90 29.65 -23.34
N LYS A 306 -15.01 28.92 -24.06
CA LYS A 306 -14.67 29.07 -25.51
C LYS A 306 -13.61 30.17 -25.81
N ARG A 307 -12.74 30.09 -26.84
CA ARG A 307 -12.58 29.10 -27.95
C ARG A 307 -11.11 28.95 -28.42
N THR A 308 -10.90 28.03 -29.38
CA THR A 308 -9.66 27.31 -29.75
C THR A 308 -8.92 27.74 -31.05
N ARG A 309 -7.63 27.34 -31.16
CA ARG A 309 -6.83 26.98 -32.40
C ARG A 309 -6.30 28.13 -33.31
N SER A 310 -5.24 28.00 -34.15
CA SER A 310 -4.28 26.91 -34.51
C SER A 310 -3.14 27.39 -35.45
N MET A 311 -2.00 26.66 -35.56
CA MET A 311 -1.12 26.35 -36.74
C MET A 311 0.32 26.01 -36.25
N GLY A 312 1.17 25.19 -36.90
CA GLY A 312 1.11 24.38 -38.14
C GLY A 312 2.31 23.40 -38.24
N ILE A 313 2.37 22.53 -39.26
CA ILE A 313 3.34 21.40 -39.43
C ILE A 313 4.14 21.56 -40.74
N SER A 314 5.41 21.10 -40.79
CA SER A 314 5.98 20.47 -42.00
C SER A 314 7.23 19.61 -41.72
N ASP A 315 7.15 18.39 -42.22
CA ASP A 315 8.14 17.33 -42.52
C ASP A 315 9.43 17.84 -43.24
N GLU A 316 10.52 17.12 -43.55
CA GLU A 316 11.19 15.82 -43.33
C GLU A 316 12.48 15.91 -44.19
N VAL A 317 13.63 15.31 -43.80
CA VAL A 317 14.57 14.60 -44.71
C VAL A 317 15.50 13.69 -43.86
N ASN A 318 15.58 12.41 -44.20
CA ASN A 318 16.60 11.45 -43.73
C ASN A 318 17.71 11.25 -44.79
N LEU A 319 18.90 10.75 -44.41
CA LEU A 319 19.74 9.73 -45.11
C LEU A 319 21.10 9.52 -44.34
N PRO A 320 21.89 8.44 -44.57
CA PRO A 320 22.34 7.58 -43.48
C PRO A 320 23.86 7.31 -43.43
N VAL A 321 24.36 6.75 -42.30
CA VAL A 321 25.67 6.07 -42.24
C VAL A 321 25.63 4.83 -41.33
N ASN A 322 26.06 3.69 -41.87
CA ASN A 322 26.35 2.45 -41.12
C ASN A 322 27.74 2.53 -40.49
N VAL A 323 27.88 2.33 -39.17
CA VAL A 323 29.11 1.80 -38.55
C VAL A 323 28.76 0.96 -37.31
N LEU A 324 29.18 -0.31 -37.28
CA LEU A 324 29.41 -1.08 -36.05
C LEU A 324 30.91 -1.01 -35.73
N PRO A 325 31.30 -0.94 -34.44
CA PRO A 325 32.10 -2.05 -33.93
C PRO A 325 31.94 -2.37 -32.42
N VAL A 326 32.00 -3.69 -32.14
CA VAL A 326 32.80 -4.38 -31.09
C VAL A 326 32.78 -3.88 -29.63
N SER A 327 32.50 -4.84 -28.74
CA SER A 327 32.41 -4.78 -27.27
C SER A 327 33.74 -4.86 -26.51
N PHE A 328 33.80 -4.30 -25.29
CA PHE A 328 34.52 -4.81 -24.10
C PHE A 328 33.96 -4.15 -22.81
N PRO A 329 34.27 -4.63 -21.57
CA PRO A 329 33.28 -4.65 -20.49
C PRO A 329 33.63 -3.78 -19.27
N GLY A 330 32.66 -3.05 -18.72
CA GLY A 330 32.84 -2.23 -17.53
C GLY A 330 31.51 -1.81 -16.91
N HIS A 331 31.29 -2.21 -15.67
CA HIS A 331 30.06 -2.02 -14.88
C HIS A 331 29.48 -0.60 -14.89
N GLY A 332 28.14 -0.51 -14.99
CA GLY A 332 27.39 0.60 -14.39
C GLY A 332 26.34 1.28 -15.26
N HIS A 333 25.16 0.66 -15.43
CA HIS A 333 23.92 1.42 -15.66
C HIS A 333 22.72 0.69 -15.04
N GLY A 334 21.79 1.48 -14.48
CA GLY A 334 20.64 0.97 -13.73
C GLY A 334 19.69 0.14 -14.59
N GLN A 335 19.13 -0.92 -14.02
CA GLN A 335 18.15 -1.74 -14.70
C GLN A 335 16.85 -0.98 -14.94
N ALA A 336 16.46 -0.87 -16.21
CA ALA A 336 15.14 -0.44 -16.61
C ALA A 336 14.06 -1.39 -16.06
N PHE A 337 12.89 -0.84 -15.72
CA PHE A 337 11.72 -1.59 -15.25
C PHE A 337 11.32 -2.70 -16.25
N ASN A 338 11.49 -3.96 -15.87
CA ASN A 338 11.00 -5.11 -16.63
C ASN A 338 10.21 -6.10 -15.76
N ALA A 339 9.01 -6.44 -16.26
CA ALA A 339 8.13 -7.59 -16.01
C ALA A 339 7.70 -8.02 -14.57
N PRO A 340 6.45 -8.51 -14.40
CA PRO A 340 5.93 -9.13 -13.17
C PRO A 340 6.09 -10.67 -13.12
N ASP A 341 7.04 -11.23 -13.88
CA ASP A 341 7.25 -12.69 -14.05
C ASP A 341 8.11 -13.34 -12.94
N ASP A 342 8.67 -12.52 -12.05
CA ASP A 342 9.61 -12.95 -11.00
C ASP A 342 8.91 -13.55 -9.75
N LEU A 343 7.57 -13.43 -9.67
CA LEU A 343 6.77 -13.90 -8.54
C LEU A 343 6.38 -15.38 -8.68
N PRO A 344 6.49 -16.20 -7.62
CA PRO A 344 6.01 -17.59 -7.63
C PRO A 344 4.49 -17.65 -7.58
N LYS A 345 3.85 -17.79 -8.76
CA LYS A 345 2.38 -17.85 -8.92
C LYS A 345 1.87 -19.24 -9.30
N THR A 346 2.71 -20.09 -9.88
CA THR A 346 2.32 -21.40 -10.41
C THR A 346 2.64 -22.49 -9.40
N VAL A 347 1.64 -23.28 -9.01
CA VAL A 347 1.85 -24.48 -8.18
C VAL A 347 2.57 -25.54 -9.03
N LEU A 348 3.70 -26.05 -8.53
CA LEU A 348 4.45 -27.13 -9.19
C LEU A 348 4.42 -28.44 -8.42
N ARG A 349 4.19 -28.36 -7.10
CA ARG A 349 4.15 -29.50 -6.19
C ARG A 349 3.02 -29.33 -5.20
N THR A 350 2.41 -30.45 -4.83
CA THR A 350 1.59 -30.59 -3.64
C THR A 350 2.17 -31.75 -2.84
N LEU A 351 2.55 -31.48 -1.60
CA LEU A 351 3.02 -32.45 -0.62
C LEU A 351 1.88 -32.74 0.35
N ASN A 352 1.84 -33.92 0.96
CA ASN A 352 0.85 -34.26 1.99
C ASN A 352 1.59 -34.54 3.30
N GLN A 353 1.46 -33.62 4.27
CA GLN A 353 2.12 -33.74 5.57
C GLN A 353 1.47 -34.82 6.46
N GLY A 354 0.21 -35.18 6.20
CA GLY A 354 -0.60 -36.10 7.01
C GLY A 354 -1.26 -35.44 8.22
N SER A 355 -0.75 -34.29 8.70
CA SER A 355 -1.36 -33.42 9.72
C SER A 355 -1.17 -31.95 9.36
N SER A 356 -2.00 -31.07 9.92
CA SER A 356 -2.15 -29.68 9.45
C SER A 356 -0.88 -28.86 9.71
N PRO A 357 -0.24 -28.26 8.68
CA PRO A 357 0.98 -27.45 8.85
C PRO A 357 0.73 -26.18 9.69
N MET A 358 1.41 -26.07 10.82
CA MET A 358 1.35 -24.93 11.75
C MET A 358 2.59 -24.04 11.69
N SER A 359 3.74 -24.54 11.26
CA SER A 359 4.86 -23.69 10.90
C SER A 359 5.64 -24.35 9.78
N MET A 360 6.27 -23.54 8.96
CA MET A 360 7.21 -23.99 7.93
C MET A 360 8.46 -23.13 8.02
N ASP A 361 9.58 -23.65 7.55
CA ASP A 361 10.78 -22.86 7.29
C ASP A 361 11.68 -23.55 6.24
N PHE A 362 12.22 -22.79 5.29
CA PHE A 362 13.17 -23.32 4.31
C PHE A 362 14.59 -23.26 4.86
N HIS A 363 15.40 -24.28 4.57
CA HIS A 363 16.79 -24.29 5.00
C HIS A 363 17.58 -23.14 4.32
N PRO A 364 18.43 -22.39 5.05
CA PRO A 364 19.04 -21.14 4.56
C PRO A 364 20.12 -21.30 3.48
N VAL A 365 20.63 -22.52 3.29
CA VAL A 365 21.56 -22.90 2.20
C VAL A 365 20.91 -23.85 1.18
N GLN A 366 20.33 -24.97 1.63
CA GLN A 366 19.64 -25.96 0.78
C GLN A 366 18.22 -25.49 0.39
N GLN A 367 18.11 -24.79 -0.74
CA GLN A 367 16.91 -24.05 -1.16
C GLN A 367 15.62 -24.88 -1.37
N THR A 368 15.73 -26.20 -1.48
CA THR A 368 14.63 -27.15 -1.70
C THR A 368 14.22 -27.91 -0.43
N LEU A 369 14.98 -27.78 0.66
CA LEU A 369 14.73 -28.46 1.92
C LEU A 369 13.74 -27.65 2.78
N LEU A 370 12.58 -28.25 3.07
CA LEU A 370 11.49 -27.62 3.81
C LEU A 370 11.24 -28.34 5.14
N LEU A 371 11.40 -27.60 6.24
CA LEU A 371 11.03 -28.02 7.59
C LEU A 371 9.56 -27.65 7.85
N VAL A 372 8.81 -28.54 8.49
CA VAL A 372 7.38 -28.40 8.75
C VAL A 372 7.07 -28.82 10.19
N GLY A 373 6.39 -27.97 10.96
CA GLY A 373 5.77 -28.33 12.24
C GLY A 373 4.25 -28.39 12.10
N THR A 374 3.58 -29.30 12.83
CA THR A 374 2.14 -29.58 12.66
C THR A 374 1.29 -29.27 13.90
N ASN A 375 -0.03 -29.28 13.72
CA ASN A 375 -1.03 -29.10 14.78
C ASN A 375 -1.10 -30.24 15.81
N VAL A 376 -0.43 -31.37 15.55
CA VAL A 376 -0.35 -32.52 16.47
C VAL A 376 1.04 -32.69 17.11
N GLY A 377 1.93 -31.71 16.90
CA GLY A 377 3.27 -31.69 17.49
C GLY A 377 4.34 -32.37 16.63
N ASP A 378 3.96 -33.05 15.55
CA ASP A 378 4.91 -33.72 14.65
C ASP A 378 5.73 -32.71 13.84
N ILE A 379 6.99 -33.07 13.61
CA ILE A 379 7.96 -32.36 12.76
C ILE A 379 8.20 -33.21 11.50
N GLY A 380 8.02 -32.62 10.32
CA GLY A 380 8.39 -33.21 9.02
C GLY A 380 9.56 -32.47 8.36
N LEU A 381 10.42 -33.22 7.66
CA LEU A 381 11.43 -32.66 6.77
C LEU A 381 11.19 -33.19 5.35
N TRP A 382 11.18 -32.29 4.37
CA TRP A 382 10.87 -32.61 2.97
C TRP A 382 11.93 -32.12 2.01
N GLU A 383 12.31 -32.96 1.05
CA GLU A 383 13.00 -32.54 -0.17
C GLU A 383 11.94 -32.21 -1.24
N VAL A 384 11.74 -30.91 -1.49
CA VAL A 384 10.68 -30.41 -2.37
C VAL A 384 10.91 -30.75 -3.85
N GLY A 385 12.17 -30.93 -4.26
CA GLY A 385 12.59 -31.38 -5.57
C GLY A 385 12.04 -32.77 -5.89
N SER A 386 12.42 -33.77 -5.09
CA SER A 386 12.02 -35.17 -5.25
C SER A 386 10.60 -35.48 -4.75
N ARG A 387 10.02 -34.61 -3.91
CA ARG A 387 8.76 -34.82 -3.16
C ARG A 387 8.89 -35.87 -2.05
N GLU A 388 10.10 -36.12 -1.58
CA GLU A 388 10.39 -37.13 -0.58
C GLU A 388 10.29 -36.54 0.83
N ARG A 389 9.69 -37.30 1.76
CA ARG A 389 9.68 -36.95 3.18
C ARG A 389 10.84 -37.66 3.88
N LEU A 390 11.95 -36.94 3.94
CA LEU A 390 13.21 -37.30 4.57
C LEU A 390 13.05 -37.66 6.06
N LEU A 391 12.17 -36.95 6.78
CA LEU A 391 11.96 -37.18 8.21
C LEU A 391 10.49 -36.99 8.60
N LEU A 392 10.05 -37.81 9.54
CA LEU A 392 8.89 -37.55 10.40
C LEU A 392 9.29 -37.89 11.85
N ARG A 393 9.19 -36.91 12.76
CA ARG A 393 9.38 -37.08 14.20
C ARG A 393 8.11 -36.67 14.93
N ASN A 394 7.55 -37.57 15.72
CA ASN A 394 6.39 -37.25 16.53
C ASN A 394 6.82 -36.56 17.82
N PHE A 395 5.95 -35.72 18.40
CA PHE A 395 6.25 -35.06 19.67
C PHE A 395 6.51 -36.08 20.79
N LYS A 396 7.64 -35.90 21.49
CA LYS A 396 8.00 -36.66 22.69
C LYS A 396 8.94 -35.82 23.54
N VAL A 397 8.70 -35.77 24.85
CA VAL A 397 9.64 -35.24 25.86
C VAL A 397 10.79 -36.23 26.04
N TRP A 398 12.04 -35.76 26.01
CA TRP A 398 13.22 -36.64 26.06
C TRP A 398 13.54 -37.07 27.49
N ASP A 399 13.51 -36.14 28.44
CA ASP A 399 13.62 -36.41 29.88
C ASP A 399 12.49 -35.74 30.68
N LEU A 400 11.45 -36.52 30.96
CA LEU A 400 10.31 -36.08 31.77
C LEU A 400 10.69 -35.84 33.25
N GLY A 401 11.77 -36.45 33.75
CA GLY A 401 12.25 -36.28 35.12
C GLY A 401 13.00 -34.96 35.34
N ALA A 402 13.68 -34.47 34.30
CA ALA A 402 14.31 -33.15 34.28
C ALA A 402 13.31 -31.98 34.08
N CYS A 403 12.11 -32.26 33.57
CA CYS A 403 11.06 -31.25 33.34
C CYS A 403 10.48 -30.68 34.64
N SER A 404 10.08 -29.41 34.64
CA SER A 404 9.47 -28.78 35.81
C SER A 404 8.11 -29.37 36.19
N MET A 405 7.77 -29.30 37.49
CA MET A 405 6.46 -29.76 38.01
C MET A 405 5.24 -29.14 37.27
N PRO A 406 5.23 -27.83 36.92
CA PRO A 406 4.16 -27.25 36.10
C PRO A 406 4.03 -27.90 34.71
N LEU A 407 5.14 -28.18 34.03
CA LEU A 407 5.16 -28.84 32.73
C LEU A 407 4.63 -30.29 32.82
N GLN A 408 5.10 -31.06 33.81
CA GLN A 408 4.60 -32.41 34.06
C GLN A 408 3.08 -32.41 34.30
N ALA A 409 2.58 -31.49 35.15
CA ALA A 409 1.15 -31.34 35.41
C ALA A 409 0.35 -30.91 34.17
N ALA A 410 0.91 -30.02 33.33
CA ALA A 410 0.28 -29.57 32.10
C ALA A 410 0.10 -30.71 31.08
N LEU A 411 1.11 -31.57 30.93
CA LEU A 411 1.06 -32.74 30.03
C LEU A 411 0.08 -33.82 30.50
N VAL A 412 -0.08 -34.00 31.83
CA VAL A 412 -1.08 -34.92 32.40
C VAL A 412 -2.51 -34.38 32.25
N LYS A 413 -2.70 -33.07 32.43
CA LYS A 413 -4.02 -32.43 32.33
C LYS A 413 -4.58 -32.46 30.91
N ASP A 414 -3.71 -32.27 29.91
CA ASP A 414 -4.06 -32.34 28.50
C ASP A 414 -2.81 -32.73 27.70
N PRO A 415 -2.78 -33.91 27.07
CA PRO A 415 -1.63 -34.39 26.31
C PRO A 415 -1.51 -33.77 24.90
N GLY A 416 -2.49 -32.94 24.46
CA GLY A 416 -2.47 -32.32 23.15
C GLY A 416 -1.34 -31.30 23.01
N VAL A 417 -0.40 -31.55 22.08
CA VAL A 417 0.71 -30.62 21.79
C VAL A 417 0.66 -30.25 20.31
N SER A 418 0.91 -28.99 20.00
CA SER A 418 1.05 -28.47 18.64
C SER A 418 2.38 -27.75 18.49
N VAL A 419 2.94 -27.71 17.29
CA VAL A 419 4.08 -26.84 16.99
C VAL A 419 3.57 -25.43 16.73
N ASN A 420 4.03 -24.46 17.51
CA ASN A 420 3.73 -23.05 17.29
C ASN A 420 4.67 -22.44 16.24
N ARG A 421 5.97 -22.78 16.32
CA ARG A 421 6.99 -22.29 15.39
C ARG A 421 8.11 -23.32 15.16
N VAL A 422 8.55 -23.43 13.91
CA VAL A 422 9.85 -24.01 13.51
C VAL A 422 10.70 -22.93 12.86
N ILE A 423 12.03 -23.02 13.04
CA ILE A 423 12.99 -22.13 12.39
C ILE A 423 14.38 -22.78 12.31
N TRP A 424 15.11 -22.55 11.21
CA TRP A 424 16.52 -22.92 11.07
C TRP A 424 17.46 -21.90 11.74
N SER A 425 18.63 -22.35 12.19
CA SER A 425 19.75 -21.45 12.49
C SER A 425 20.28 -20.81 11.20
N PRO A 426 20.93 -19.62 11.24
CA PRO A 426 21.33 -18.90 10.03
C PRO A 426 22.31 -19.65 9.10
N ASP A 427 23.06 -20.60 9.65
CA ASP A 427 23.98 -21.51 8.96
C ASP A 427 23.32 -22.83 8.51
N GLY A 428 22.13 -23.16 9.02
CA GLY A 428 21.38 -24.38 8.74
C GLY A 428 21.86 -25.63 9.50
N SER A 429 22.82 -25.50 10.42
CA SER A 429 23.35 -26.64 11.19
C SER A 429 22.42 -27.11 12.30
N LEU A 430 21.53 -26.23 12.80
CA LEU A 430 20.52 -26.52 13.79
C LEU A 430 19.13 -26.08 13.30
N PHE A 431 18.09 -26.67 13.88
CA PHE A 431 16.75 -26.07 13.85
C PHE A 431 16.07 -26.16 15.22
N GLY A 432 15.26 -25.15 15.52
CA GLY A 432 14.51 -25.01 16.76
C GLY A 432 13.02 -25.24 16.53
N VAL A 433 12.37 -25.87 17.51
CA VAL A 433 10.93 -26.16 17.51
C VAL A 433 10.33 -25.70 18.82
N ALA A 434 9.41 -24.73 18.74
CA ALA A 434 8.63 -24.22 19.86
C ALA A 434 7.23 -24.83 19.85
N TYR A 435 6.82 -25.37 21.00
CA TYR A 435 5.54 -26.07 21.16
C TYR A 435 4.51 -25.21 21.92
N SER A 436 3.24 -25.59 21.83
CA SER A 436 2.13 -25.03 22.65
C SER A 436 2.17 -25.44 24.13
N ARG A 437 3.30 -25.98 24.58
CA ARG A 437 3.64 -26.30 25.98
C ARG A 437 4.95 -25.60 26.32
N HIS A 438 5.48 -25.85 27.51
CA HIS A 438 6.62 -25.12 28.06
C HIS A 438 7.93 -25.35 27.28
N ILE A 439 7.96 -26.36 26.41
CA ILE A 439 9.17 -26.93 25.83
C ILE A 439 9.59 -26.24 24.53
N VAL A 440 10.89 -26.05 24.38
CA VAL A 440 11.59 -25.92 23.11
C VAL A 440 12.50 -27.13 22.90
N GLN A 441 12.55 -27.66 21.68
CA GLN A 441 13.52 -28.67 21.26
C GLN A 441 14.40 -28.13 20.13
N ILE A 442 15.71 -28.38 20.24
CA ILE A 442 16.72 -28.03 19.24
C ILE A 442 17.28 -29.33 18.69
N TYR A 443 17.37 -29.42 17.37
CA TYR A 443 17.93 -30.56 16.64
C TYR A 443 19.15 -30.11 15.84
N SER A 444 20.15 -30.98 15.70
CA SER A 444 21.25 -30.78 14.75
C SER A 444 20.98 -31.51 13.45
N TYR A 445 21.40 -30.92 12.34
CA TYR A 445 21.27 -31.44 10.98
C TYR A 445 22.65 -31.54 10.34
N HIS A 446 22.99 -32.72 9.83
CA HIS A 446 24.30 -33.00 9.21
C HIS A 446 24.20 -33.37 7.72
N GLY A 447 23.05 -33.15 7.08
CA GLY A 447 22.77 -33.60 5.71
C GLY A 447 22.29 -35.06 5.65
N ASN A 448 21.77 -35.48 4.49
CA ASN A 448 21.31 -36.85 4.22
C ASN A 448 20.47 -37.45 5.37
N ASP A 449 19.47 -36.70 5.81
CA ASP A 449 18.45 -37.07 6.81
C ASP A 449 18.99 -37.34 8.23
N ASP A 450 20.28 -37.11 8.47
CA ASP A 450 20.90 -37.20 9.80
C ASP A 450 20.49 -36.01 10.67
N VAL A 451 19.32 -36.16 11.30
CA VAL A 451 18.74 -35.25 12.28
C VAL A 451 18.81 -35.86 13.67
N ARG A 452 19.58 -35.22 14.55
CA ARG A 452 19.86 -35.66 15.91
C ARG A 452 19.27 -34.71 16.95
N GLN A 453 18.88 -35.28 18.09
CA GLN A 453 18.48 -34.51 19.27
C GLN A 453 19.68 -33.73 19.79
N HIS A 454 19.58 -32.41 19.92
CA HIS A 454 20.66 -31.56 20.42
C HIS A 454 20.39 -31.07 21.84
N GLN A 455 19.26 -30.37 22.06
CA GLN A 455 18.90 -29.85 23.38
C GLN A 455 17.37 -29.79 23.57
N GLU A 456 16.90 -30.12 24.77
CA GLU A 456 15.52 -29.89 25.22
C GLU A 456 15.54 -28.82 26.33
N ILE A 457 14.64 -27.84 26.28
CA ILE A 457 14.60 -26.69 27.18
C ILE A 457 13.18 -26.49 27.69
N ASP A 458 12.99 -26.53 29.01
CA ASP A 458 11.78 -26.05 29.69
C ASP A 458 11.83 -24.52 29.77
N ALA A 459 11.30 -23.86 28.73
CA ALA A 459 11.59 -22.48 28.43
C ALA A 459 10.64 -21.50 29.13
N HIS A 460 9.32 -21.73 29.09
CA HIS A 460 8.30 -20.80 29.57
C HIS A 460 7.23 -21.50 30.41
N VAL A 461 6.60 -20.77 31.33
CA VAL A 461 5.41 -21.28 32.04
C VAL A 461 4.17 -21.06 31.15
N GLY A 462 3.65 -22.12 30.55
CA GLY A 462 2.59 -22.07 29.53
C GLY A 462 3.10 -22.45 28.14
N GLY A 463 2.51 -21.92 27.07
CA GLY A 463 2.98 -22.15 25.70
C GLY A 463 4.20 -21.29 25.33
N VAL A 464 5.07 -21.82 24.45
CA VAL A 464 6.11 -21.03 23.76
C VAL A 464 5.55 -20.58 22.42
N ASN A 465 5.35 -19.28 22.26
CA ASN A 465 4.60 -18.71 21.14
C ASN A 465 5.47 -18.49 19.88
N ASP A 466 6.74 -18.14 20.06
CA ASP A 466 7.68 -17.91 18.95
C ASP A 466 9.12 -18.22 19.37
N ILE A 467 9.98 -18.45 18.37
CA ILE A 467 11.40 -18.80 18.53
C ILE A 467 12.23 -18.21 17.41
N ALA A 468 13.39 -17.66 17.75
CA ALA A 468 14.34 -17.11 16.78
C ALA A 468 15.79 -17.40 17.19
N PHE A 469 16.68 -17.57 16.20
CA PHE A 469 18.13 -17.62 16.43
C PHE A 469 18.74 -16.22 16.31
N SER A 470 19.79 -15.97 17.09
CA SER A 470 20.59 -14.74 17.04
C SER A 470 22.04 -15.00 17.43
N HIS A 471 22.92 -14.02 17.23
CA HIS A 471 24.34 -14.11 17.58
C HIS A 471 24.80 -13.04 18.60
N PRO A 472 24.15 -12.88 19.77
CA PRO A 472 24.56 -11.91 20.79
C PRO A 472 26.03 -12.09 21.16
N ASN A 473 26.82 -11.04 20.98
CA ASN A 473 28.27 -11.04 21.23
C ASN A 473 29.03 -12.17 20.49
N LYS A 474 28.55 -12.58 19.31
CA LYS A 474 29.05 -13.70 18.46
C LYS A 474 28.73 -15.12 18.99
N LEU A 475 28.03 -15.26 20.11
CA LEU A 475 27.55 -16.54 20.62
C LEU A 475 26.21 -16.90 19.95
N LEU A 476 26.06 -18.12 19.41
CA LEU A 476 24.77 -18.56 18.88
C LEU A 476 23.78 -18.79 20.03
N CYS A 477 22.69 -18.04 20.03
CA CYS A 477 21.64 -18.13 21.04
C CYS A 477 20.26 -18.35 20.41
N VAL A 478 19.40 -19.01 21.17
CA VAL A 478 17.96 -19.15 20.91
C VAL A 478 17.22 -18.13 21.76
N ILE A 479 16.28 -17.41 21.15
CA ILE A 479 15.39 -16.45 21.80
C ILE A 479 13.99 -17.03 21.77
N THR A 480 13.33 -17.08 22.90
CA THR A 480 11.98 -17.64 23.08
C THR A 480 11.07 -16.63 23.74
N CYS A 481 9.77 -16.69 23.44
CA CYS A 481 8.76 -15.91 24.15
C CYS A 481 7.50 -16.74 24.38
N GLY A 482 6.71 -16.41 25.40
CA GLY A 482 5.58 -17.26 25.79
C GLY A 482 4.55 -16.63 26.72
N ASP A 483 3.69 -17.50 27.24
CA ASP A 483 2.51 -17.12 28.05
C ASP A 483 2.84 -16.55 29.43
N ASP A 484 4.05 -16.83 29.93
CA ASP A 484 4.59 -16.20 31.15
C ASP A 484 4.94 -14.72 30.99
N LYS A 485 4.65 -14.12 29.82
CA LYS A 485 4.88 -12.71 29.46
C LYS A 485 6.35 -12.30 29.38
N THR A 486 7.27 -13.26 29.43
CA THR A 486 8.71 -12.99 29.35
C THR A 486 9.28 -13.31 27.97
N ILE A 487 10.46 -12.75 27.70
CA ILE A 487 11.34 -13.19 26.61
C ILE A 487 12.60 -13.74 27.26
N LYS A 488 13.05 -14.91 26.84
CA LYS A 488 14.24 -15.57 27.40
C LYS A 488 15.24 -15.85 26.29
N VAL A 489 16.52 -15.78 26.63
CA VAL A 489 17.62 -16.05 25.71
C VAL A 489 18.46 -17.18 26.29
N TRP A 490 18.74 -18.17 25.46
CA TRP A 490 19.43 -19.41 25.82
C TRP A 490 20.64 -19.59 24.92
N ASP A 491 21.75 -20.02 25.49
CA ASP A 491 22.90 -20.50 24.72
C ASP A 491 22.47 -21.76 23.93
N ALA A 492 22.68 -21.76 22.61
CA ALA A 492 22.15 -22.81 21.74
C ALA A 492 22.87 -24.15 21.88
N ALA A 493 24.11 -24.16 22.40
CA ALA A 493 24.96 -25.35 22.51
C ALA A 493 24.91 -26.03 23.88
N THR A 494 24.57 -25.27 24.93
CA THR A 494 24.51 -25.74 26.32
C THR A 494 23.10 -25.74 26.92
N GLY A 495 22.14 -25.08 26.26
CA GLY A 495 20.80 -24.83 26.81
C GLY A 495 20.77 -23.85 28.00
N ALA A 496 21.90 -23.25 28.37
CA ALA A 496 21.99 -22.38 29.54
C ALA A 496 21.29 -21.04 29.31
N LYS A 497 20.41 -20.64 30.22
CA LYS A 497 19.70 -19.35 30.16
C LYS A 497 20.66 -18.17 30.41
N GLN A 498 20.77 -17.29 29.43
CA GLN A 498 21.66 -16.11 29.43
C GLN A 498 20.93 -14.83 29.85
N TYR A 499 19.72 -14.59 29.32
CA TYR A 499 18.95 -13.37 29.59
C TYR A 499 17.48 -13.69 29.90
N THR A 500 16.81 -12.79 30.62
CA THR A 500 15.36 -12.84 30.87
C THR A 500 14.85 -11.41 30.88
N PHE A 501 13.96 -11.09 29.95
CA PHE A 501 13.35 -9.78 29.80
C PHE A 501 11.91 -9.81 30.30
N GLU A 502 11.63 -8.96 31.27
CA GLU A 502 10.33 -8.78 31.90
C GLU A 502 9.83 -7.35 31.64
N GLY A 503 8.50 -7.15 31.59
CA GLY A 503 7.88 -5.84 31.39
C GLY A 503 6.77 -5.78 30.33
N HIS A 504 6.39 -6.90 29.71
CA HIS A 504 5.12 -7.02 28.99
C HIS A 504 4.00 -7.40 29.96
N GLU A 505 2.83 -6.76 29.82
CA GLU A 505 1.66 -6.99 30.68
C GLU A 505 0.74 -8.11 30.16
N ALA A 506 0.92 -8.53 28.91
CA ALA A 506 0.23 -9.63 28.26
C ALA A 506 1.23 -10.69 27.75
N PRO A 507 0.79 -11.92 27.47
CA PRO A 507 1.62 -12.94 26.81
C PRO A 507 2.35 -12.41 25.59
N VAL A 508 3.61 -12.80 25.43
CA VAL A 508 4.43 -12.36 24.29
C VAL A 508 4.20 -13.33 23.14
N TYR A 509 3.82 -12.78 21.99
CA TYR A 509 3.32 -13.52 20.83
C TYR A 509 4.38 -13.74 19.75
N SER A 510 5.30 -12.80 19.55
CA SER A 510 6.37 -12.91 18.55
C SER A 510 7.64 -12.17 18.97
N VAL A 511 8.79 -12.65 18.50
CA VAL A 511 10.12 -12.05 18.69
C VAL A 511 10.87 -11.95 17.37
N CYS A 512 11.52 -10.81 17.16
CA CYS A 512 12.26 -10.48 15.95
C CYS A 512 13.63 -9.89 16.34
N PRO A 513 14.69 -10.71 16.46
CA PRO A 513 16.04 -10.24 16.71
C PRO A 513 16.62 -9.55 15.47
N HIS A 514 17.41 -8.52 15.69
CA HIS A 514 18.09 -7.80 14.61
C HIS A 514 19.43 -7.19 15.04
N TYR A 515 20.23 -6.79 14.04
CA TYR A 515 21.55 -6.22 14.21
C TYR A 515 21.79 -5.09 13.21
N LYS A 516 22.08 -3.90 13.71
CA LYS A 516 22.30 -2.70 12.90
C LYS A 516 23.39 -1.85 13.54
N GLU A 517 24.33 -1.33 12.75
CA GLU A 517 25.37 -0.38 13.21
C GLU A 517 26.16 -0.85 14.46
N ASN A 518 26.53 -2.13 14.50
CA ASN A 518 27.15 -2.81 15.65
C ASN A 518 26.28 -3.02 16.90
N ILE A 519 25.01 -2.61 16.90
CA ILE A 519 24.06 -2.81 18.00
C ILE A 519 23.16 -4.01 17.71
N GLN A 520 23.05 -4.94 18.66
CA GLN A 520 22.09 -6.04 18.62
C GLN A 520 20.91 -5.76 19.54
N PHE A 521 19.71 -6.01 19.04
CA PHE A 521 18.46 -5.78 19.76
C PHE A 521 17.40 -6.82 19.39
N ILE A 522 16.31 -6.84 20.16
CA ILE A 522 15.16 -7.70 19.96
C ILE A 522 13.91 -6.82 19.90
N PHE A 523 13.16 -6.89 18.81
CA PHE A 523 11.76 -6.46 18.81
C PHE A 523 10.87 -7.59 19.29
N SER A 524 9.80 -7.26 19.98
CA SER A 524 8.86 -8.22 20.53
C SER A 524 7.45 -7.64 20.57
N THR A 525 6.45 -8.51 20.50
CA THR A 525 5.05 -8.10 20.41
C THR A 525 4.17 -8.94 21.32
N ALA A 526 3.32 -8.32 22.11
CA ALA A 526 2.39 -9.00 23.01
C ALA A 526 0.95 -9.05 22.45
N LEU A 527 0.09 -9.92 23.02
CA LEU A 527 -1.30 -10.12 22.57
C LEU A 527 -2.18 -8.86 22.68
N ASP A 528 -1.83 -7.92 23.55
CA ASP A 528 -2.49 -6.61 23.69
C ASP A 528 -2.08 -5.59 22.60
N GLY A 529 -1.18 -5.99 21.70
CA GLY A 529 -0.62 -5.16 20.63
C GLY A 529 0.57 -4.31 21.08
N LYS A 530 1.13 -4.50 22.28
CA LYS A 530 2.35 -3.77 22.68
C LYS A 530 3.58 -4.30 21.96
N ILE A 531 4.28 -3.40 21.28
CA ILE A 531 5.58 -3.63 20.67
C ILE A 531 6.66 -3.06 21.59
N LYS A 532 7.64 -3.87 21.98
CA LYS A 532 8.79 -3.44 22.80
C LYS A 532 10.11 -3.82 22.16
N ALA A 533 11.09 -2.92 22.28
CA ALA A 533 12.48 -3.13 21.87
C ALA A 533 13.38 -3.39 23.10
N TRP A 534 14.29 -4.35 23.01
CA TRP A 534 15.20 -4.76 24.09
C TRP A 534 16.64 -4.80 23.62
N LEU A 535 17.57 -4.50 24.54
CA LEU A 535 19.01 -4.70 24.35
C LEU A 535 19.48 -5.84 25.25
N TYR A 536 20.61 -6.47 24.91
CA TYR A 536 21.21 -7.59 25.65
C TYR A 536 21.95 -7.13 26.93
N ASP A 537 21.29 -6.31 27.74
CA ASP A 537 21.81 -5.69 28.96
C ASP A 537 20.91 -5.85 30.21
N ASN A 538 19.73 -6.48 30.06
CA ASN A 538 18.70 -6.63 31.09
C ASN A 538 18.15 -5.31 31.69
N LEU A 539 18.38 -4.15 31.07
CA LEU A 539 17.92 -2.84 31.56
C LEU A 539 16.47 -2.50 31.16
N GLY A 540 15.64 -3.51 30.91
CA GLY A 540 14.24 -3.37 30.51
C GLY A 540 14.03 -2.94 29.05
N SER A 541 12.77 -2.68 28.69
CA SER A 541 12.40 -2.28 27.33
C SER A 541 12.83 -0.83 27.05
N ARG A 542 13.54 -0.62 25.95
CA ARG A 542 14.06 0.70 25.54
C ARG A 542 13.02 1.58 24.86
N VAL A 543 12.03 0.97 24.19
CA VAL A 543 10.92 1.68 23.57
C VAL A 543 9.64 0.85 23.69
N ASP A 544 8.49 1.53 23.71
CA ASP A 544 7.14 0.98 23.76
C ASP A 544 6.30 1.65 22.66
N TYR A 545 5.72 0.86 21.77
CA TYR A 545 4.82 1.32 20.71
C TYR A 545 3.53 0.51 20.73
N ASP A 546 2.43 1.11 20.27
CA ASP A 546 1.19 0.39 20.00
C ASP A 546 1.18 -0.12 18.55
N ALA A 547 1.04 -1.43 18.34
CA ALA A 547 0.74 -1.99 17.04
C ALA A 547 -0.61 -1.45 16.51
N PRO A 548 -0.77 -1.28 15.18
CA PRO A 548 -2.09 -1.07 14.58
C PRO A 548 -3.10 -2.12 15.07
N GLY A 549 -4.35 -1.72 15.27
CA GLY A 549 -5.39 -2.64 15.75
C GLY A 549 -5.28 -3.13 17.20
N ARG A 550 -4.20 -2.78 17.95
CA ARG A 550 -4.01 -3.08 19.39
C ARG A 550 -4.25 -4.56 19.75
N TRP A 551 -3.63 -5.45 18.98
CA TRP A 551 -3.77 -6.90 19.12
C TRP A 551 -2.57 -7.64 18.52
N CYS A 552 -2.60 -8.98 18.56
CA CYS A 552 -1.57 -9.89 18.08
C CYS A 552 -1.04 -9.51 16.69
N THR A 553 0.27 -9.27 16.61
CA THR A 553 0.99 -9.02 15.36
C THR A 553 2.33 -9.77 15.39
N THR A 554 2.79 -10.22 14.23
CA THR A 554 4.15 -10.75 14.02
C THR A 554 5.02 -9.65 13.43
N MET A 555 6.32 -9.65 13.74
CA MET A 555 7.29 -8.74 13.14
C MET A 555 8.32 -9.49 12.33
N ALA A 556 8.75 -8.92 11.20
CA ALA A 556 9.84 -9.44 10.40
C ALA A 556 10.57 -8.30 9.69
N TYR A 557 11.87 -8.50 9.48
CA TYR A 557 12.67 -7.67 8.59
C TYR A 557 12.55 -8.14 7.13
N SER A 558 12.82 -7.23 6.19
CA SER A 558 13.17 -7.58 4.81
C SER A 558 14.41 -8.48 4.76
N ALA A 559 14.60 -9.21 3.66
CA ALA A 559 15.72 -10.14 3.49
C ALA A 559 17.12 -9.47 3.53
N ASP A 560 17.23 -8.17 3.26
CA ASP A 560 18.45 -7.35 3.49
C ASP A 560 18.58 -6.77 4.90
N GLY A 561 17.57 -6.90 5.76
CA GLY A 561 17.56 -6.28 7.08
C GLY A 561 17.29 -4.77 7.10
N THR A 562 16.96 -4.13 5.97
CA THR A 562 16.84 -2.66 5.90
C THR A 562 15.47 -2.10 6.29
N ARG A 563 14.42 -2.94 6.28
CA ARG A 563 13.03 -2.51 6.44
C ARG A 563 12.28 -3.41 7.42
N LEU A 564 11.63 -2.79 8.39
CA LEU A 564 10.86 -3.47 9.44
C LEU A 564 9.36 -3.48 9.11
N PHE A 565 8.75 -4.66 9.17
CA PHE A 565 7.33 -4.86 8.93
C PHE A 565 6.65 -5.48 10.16
N SER A 566 5.37 -5.17 10.35
CA SER A 566 4.50 -5.95 11.22
C SER A 566 3.17 -6.29 10.55
N CYS A 567 2.75 -7.54 10.70
CA CYS A 567 1.50 -8.09 10.17
C CYS A 567 0.63 -8.59 11.31
N GLY A 568 -0.65 -8.28 11.31
CA GLY A 568 -1.53 -8.72 12.39
C GLY A 568 -3.00 -8.63 12.01
N THR A 569 -3.85 -8.90 12.99
CA THR A 569 -5.31 -8.74 12.92
C THR A 569 -5.75 -7.94 14.12
N SER A 570 -6.64 -6.95 13.96
CA SER A 570 -7.18 -6.18 15.10
C SER A 570 -8.11 -7.03 15.98
N LYS A 571 -8.54 -6.49 17.12
CA LYS A 571 -9.58 -7.09 17.99
C LYS A 571 -10.90 -7.36 17.26
N GLU A 572 -11.21 -6.53 16.28
CA GLU A 572 -12.39 -6.60 15.43
C GLU A 572 -12.22 -7.60 14.26
N GLY A 573 -11.01 -8.13 14.06
CA GLY A 573 -10.65 -9.06 13.00
C GLY A 573 -10.12 -8.43 11.71
N GLU A 574 -9.85 -7.11 11.67
CA GLU A 574 -9.32 -6.45 10.48
C GLU A 574 -7.81 -6.78 10.32
N SER A 575 -7.44 -7.48 9.25
CA SER A 575 -6.04 -7.81 8.94
C SER A 575 -5.28 -6.59 8.41
N PHE A 576 -4.01 -6.43 8.80
CA PHE A 576 -3.15 -5.33 8.36
C PHE A 576 -1.70 -5.77 8.15
N ILE A 577 -0.99 -5.08 7.25
CA ILE A 577 0.47 -5.02 7.25
C ILE A 577 0.91 -3.55 7.20
N VAL A 578 1.91 -3.23 8.01
CA VAL A 578 2.56 -1.92 8.03
C VAL A 578 4.08 -2.06 7.90
N GLU A 579 4.70 -1.07 7.26
CA GLU A 579 6.14 -0.79 7.33
C GLU A 579 6.38 0.27 8.39
N TRP A 580 7.38 0.08 9.23
CA TRP A 580 7.77 1.02 10.29
C TRP A 580 8.90 1.94 9.84
N ASN A 581 8.90 3.17 10.34
CA ASN A 581 10.07 4.04 10.34
C ASN A 581 10.80 3.87 11.68
N GLU A 582 11.94 3.17 11.66
CA GLU A 582 12.66 2.75 12.88
C GLU A 582 13.09 3.93 13.76
N SER A 583 13.56 5.04 13.16
CA SER A 583 14.00 6.22 13.93
C SER A 583 12.84 7.09 14.45
N GLU A 584 11.63 6.87 13.95
CA GLU A 584 10.45 7.65 14.34
C GLU A 584 9.45 6.88 15.21
N GLY A 585 9.53 5.54 15.24
CA GLY A 585 8.53 4.72 15.92
C GLY A 585 7.13 4.82 15.30
N ALA A 586 7.04 5.29 14.06
CA ALA A 586 5.81 5.59 13.38
C ALA A 586 5.59 4.66 12.18
N VAL A 587 4.33 4.42 11.82
CA VAL A 587 3.98 3.71 10.58
C VAL A 587 4.39 4.57 9.38
N LYS A 588 5.33 4.05 8.58
CA LYS A 588 5.83 4.65 7.34
C LYS A 588 4.88 4.40 6.18
N ARG A 589 4.36 3.17 6.08
CA ARG A 589 3.40 2.74 5.05
C ARG A 589 2.41 1.73 5.62
N THR A 590 1.17 1.78 5.14
CA THR A 590 0.14 0.76 5.40
C THR A 590 -0.22 0.10 4.07
N TYR A 591 -0.12 -1.22 3.99
CA TYR A 591 -0.44 -1.97 2.77
C TYR A 591 -1.93 -2.29 2.73
N HIS A 592 -2.56 -1.92 1.62
CA HIS A 592 -4.00 -2.05 1.41
C HIS A 592 -4.30 -3.29 0.58
N GLY A 593 -5.37 -4.02 0.93
CA GLY A 593 -5.84 -5.16 0.15
C GLY A 593 -6.25 -6.39 0.96
N PHE A 594 -6.14 -6.34 2.29
CA PHE A 594 -6.81 -7.26 3.19
C PHE A 594 -8.33 -7.09 3.16
N ARG A 595 -9.08 -8.16 3.43
CA ARG A 595 -10.52 -8.06 3.68
C ARG A 595 -10.81 -7.81 5.17
N LYS A 596 -12.00 -7.27 5.48
CA LYS A 596 -12.37 -6.75 6.80
C LYS A 596 -12.47 -7.77 7.95
N ARG A 597 -12.33 -9.08 7.72
CA ARG A 597 -12.49 -10.06 8.79
C ARG A 597 -11.73 -11.36 8.53
N SER A 598 -10.55 -11.48 9.12
CA SER A 598 -9.91 -12.78 9.34
C SER A 598 -10.35 -13.38 10.68
N LEU A 599 -10.33 -14.71 10.78
CA LEU A 599 -10.56 -15.45 12.03
C LEU A 599 -9.27 -15.81 12.77
N GLY A 600 -8.10 -15.49 12.21
CA GLY A 600 -6.79 -15.79 12.79
C GLY A 600 -5.69 -14.86 12.28
N VAL A 601 -4.57 -14.81 13.01
CA VAL A 601 -3.46 -13.91 12.70
C VAL A 601 -2.88 -14.26 11.32
N VAL A 602 -2.89 -13.27 10.42
CA VAL A 602 -2.32 -13.39 9.08
C VAL A 602 -0.81 -13.57 9.18
N GLN A 603 -0.28 -14.59 8.50
CA GLN A 603 1.16 -14.76 8.32
C GLN A 603 1.62 -14.11 7.02
N PHE A 604 2.82 -13.54 7.07
CA PHE A 604 3.46 -12.84 5.97
C PHE A 604 4.92 -13.24 5.83
N ASP A 605 5.48 -12.99 4.65
CA ASP A 605 6.89 -13.17 4.38
C ASP A 605 7.38 -12.19 3.30
N THR A 606 8.70 -11.99 3.19
CA THR A 606 9.31 -11.07 2.22
C THR A 606 10.26 -11.79 1.26
N THR A 607 10.48 -11.23 0.08
CA THR A 607 11.32 -11.85 -0.96
C THR A 607 12.07 -10.81 -1.81
N LYS A 608 13.33 -11.13 -2.14
CA LYS A 608 14.26 -10.36 -3.01
C LYS A 608 14.29 -8.83 -2.73
N ASN A 609 13.95 -8.39 -1.50
CA ASN A 609 13.75 -6.99 -1.08
C ASN A 609 12.81 -6.15 -1.98
N ARG A 610 11.94 -6.84 -2.72
CA ARG A 610 11.04 -6.23 -3.70
C ARG A 610 9.58 -6.57 -3.46
N PHE A 611 9.27 -7.79 -3.00
CA PHE A 611 7.90 -8.20 -2.77
C PHE A 611 7.64 -8.65 -1.33
N LEU A 612 6.44 -8.31 -0.89
CA LEU A 612 5.82 -8.72 0.37
C LEU A 612 4.67 -9.66 0.01
N ALA A 613 4.54 -10.79 0.69
CA ALA A 613 3.40 -11.70 0.53
C ALA A 613 2.71 -11.94 1.87
N ALA A 614 1.40 -12.22 1.83
CA ALA A 614 0.60 -12.57 3.01
C ALA A 614 -0.50 -13.57 2.67
N GLY A 615 -0.78 -14.51 3.58
CA GLY A 615 -1.87 -15.47 3.45
C GLY A 615 -3.16 -14.98 4.11
N ASP A 616 -4.15 -14.58 3.32
CA ASP A 616 -5.42 -14.01 3.81
C ASP A 616 -6.60 -14.34 2.87
N ASP A 617 -7.76 -14.63 3.46
CA ASP A 617 -9.03 -14.94 2.77
C ASP A 617 -8.88 -16.03 1.69
N PHE A 618 -8.40 -17.21 2.11
CA PHE A 618 -8.22 -18.38 1.23
C PHE A 618 -7.29 -18.12 0.02
N SER A 619 -6.42 -17.12 0.12
CA SER A 619 -5.56 -16.64 -0.97
C SER A 619 -4.19 -16.18 -0.49
N ILE A 620 -3.25 -16.07 -1.42
CA ILE A 620 -1.94 -15.45 -1.21
C ILE A 620 -1.99 -14.07 -1.88
N LYS A 621 -1.79 -13.03 -1.09
CA LYS A 621 -1.77 -11.63 -1.54
C LYS A 621 -0.32 -11.17 -1.66
N PHE A 622 0.01 -10.44 -2.72
CA PHE A 622 1.35 -9.91 -2.97
C PHE A 622 1.31 -8.39 -3.15
N TRP A 623 2.32 -7.71 -2.62
CA TRP A 623 2.58 -6.29 -2.82
C TRP A 623 4.00 -6.09 -3.34
N ASP A 624 4.21 -5.06 -4.15
CA ASP A 624 5.54 -4.48 -4.33
C ASP A 624 5.83 -3.65 -3.07
N MET A 625 7.01 -3.81 -2.47
CA MET A 625 7.32 -3.20 -1.18
C MET A 625 7.31 -1.67 -1.25
N ASP A 626 7.48 -1.02 -2.40
CA ASP A 626 7.36 0.44 -2.49
C ASP A 626 5.97 0.93 -2.93
N ASN A 627 5.03 0.01 -3.19
CA ASN A 627 3.64 0.32 -3.52
C ASN A 627 2.66 -0.20 -2.45
N VAL A 628 1.92 0.72 -1.83
CA VAL A 628 0.89 0.39 -0.82
C VAL A 628 -0.34 -0.34 -1.39
N GLN A 629 -0.53 -0.34 -2.71
CA GLN A 629 -1.62 -1.06 -3.36
C GLN A 629 -1.25 -2.52 -3.62
N LEU A 630 -2.21 -3.42 -3.46
CA LEU A 630 -2.07 -4.82 -3.80
C LEU A 630 -1.61 -5.00 -5.26
N LEU A 631 -0.53 -5.76 -5.45
CA LEU A 631 0.03 -6.06 -6.77
C LEU A 631 -0.70 -7.21 -7.44
N THR A 632 -0.96 -8.32 -6.71
CA THR A 632 -1.72 -9.46 -7.24
C THR A 632 -2.24 -10.38 -6.13
N THR A 633 -3.20 -11.23 -6.45
CA THR A 633 -3.69 -12.32 -5.58
C THR A 633 -3.58 -13.64 -6.35
N VAL A 634 -3.08 -14.67 -5.67
CA VAL A 634 -2.95 -16.04 -6.18
C VAL A 634 -3.78 -16.96 -5.29
N ASP A 635 -4.71 -17.71 -5.87
CA ASP A 635 -5.51 -18.72 -5.17
C ASP A 635 -4.84 -20.10 -5.13
N ALA A 636 -3.68 -20.24 -5.78
CA ALA A 636 -2.84 -21.44 -5.79
C ALA A 636 -3.61 -22.72 -6.17
N ASP A 637 -4.42 -22.67 -7.24
CA ASP A 637 -5.32 -23.75 -7.67
C ASP A 637 -6.38 -24.11 -6.61
N GLY A 638 -6.75 -23.15 -5.76
CA GLY A 638 -7.76 -23.28 -4.70
C GLY A 638 -7.34 -24.16 -3.52
N GLY A 639 -8.28 -24.43 -2.62
CA GLY A 639 -8.06 -25.37 -1.50
C GLY A 639 -7.08 -24.87 -0.43
N LEU A 640 -6.85 -23.56 -0.31
CA LEU A 640 -6.17 -22.98 0.85
C LEU A 640 -7.16 -22.85 2.04
N PRO A 641 -6.69 -22.87 3.31
CA PRO A 641 -7.50 -22.50 4.47
C PRO A 641 -7.71 -20.98 4.54
N ALA A 642 -8.55 -20.49 5.46
CA ALA A 642 -8.87 -19.06 5.58
C ALA A 642 -7.64 -18.16 5.82
N SER A 643 -6.71 -18.62 6.65
CA SER A 643 -5.42 -17.99 6.95
C SER A 643 -4.27 -18.95 6.59
N PRO A 644 -3.89 -19.05 5.29
CA PRO A 644 -2.83 -19.93 4.86
C PRO A 644 -1.48 -19.45 5.39
N ARG A 645 -0.69 -20.36 5.94
CA ARG A 645 0.69 -20.11 6.39
C ARG A 645 1.60 -20.15 5.18
N ILE A 646 2.50 -19.17 5.06
CA ILE A 646 3.37 -19.01 3.90
C ILE A 646 4.83 -18.82 4.32
N ARG A 647 5.75 -19.34 3.51
CA ARG A 647 7.21 -19.12 3.62
C ARG A 647 7.87 -19.07 2.26
N PHE A 648 8.68 -18.06 2.00
CA PHE A 648 9.61 -18.07 0.87
C PHE A 648 10.85 -18.89 1.20
N ASN A 649 11.49 -19.47 0.19
CA ASN A 649 12.90 -19.79 0.31
C ASN A 649 13.76 -18.51 0.21
N LYS A 650 15.00 -18.57 0.70
CA LYS A 650 15.89 -17.40 0.84
C LYS A 650 16.05 -16.56 -0.44
N ASP A 651 16.09 -17.22 -1.59
CA ASP A 651 16.25 -16.58 -2.91
C ASP A 651 14.93 -16.08 -3.51
N GLY A 652 13.78 -16.39 -2.89
CA GLY A 652 12.47 -16.00 -3.38
C GLY A 652 11.92 -16.81 -4.55
N ALA A 653 12.64 -17.85 -4.97
CA ALA A 653 12.33 -18.67 -6.13
C ALA A 653 11.18 -19.66 -5.87
N LEU A 654 11.02 -20.09 -4.62
CA LEU A 654 9.97 -20.99 -4.14
C LEU A 654 9.18 -20.35 -3.00
N LEU A 655 7.88 -20.67 -2.94
CA LEU A 655 6.96 -20.25 -1.89
C LEU A 655 6.15 -21.47 -1.42
N ALA A 656 6.34 -21.88 -0.18
CA ALA A 656 5.56 -22.94 0.47
C ALA A 656 4.31 -22.34 1.13
N VAL A 657 3.18 -23.03 0.96
CA VAL A 657 1.85 -22.55 1.36
C VAL A 657 1.05 -23.70 1.96
N SER A 658 0.54 -23.55 3.18
CA SER A 658 -0.34 -24.57 3.78
C SER A 658 -1.68 -24.61 3.04
N ALA A 659 -2.14 -25.82 2.70
CA ALA A 659 -3.44 -26.07 2.08
C ALA A 659 -4.36 -26.84 3.03
N ASN A 660 -5.63 -26.98 2.64
CA ASN A 660 -6.58 -27.89 3.27
C ASN A 660 -6.11 -29.35 3.12
N ASP A 661 -6.78 -30.28 3.80
CA ASP A 661 -6.52 -31.72 3.73
C ASP A 661 -5.05 -32.10 4.08
N ASN A 662 -4.45 -31.31 4.99
CA ASN A 662 -3.06 -31.44 5.45
C ASN A 662 -1.99 -31.29 4.34
N GLY A 663 -2.36 -30.63 3.25
CA GLY A 663 -1.48 -30.38 2.11
C GLY A 663 -0.51 -29.21 2.31
N ILE A 664 0.59 -29.23 1.56
CA ILE A 664 1.49 -28.09 1.36
C ILE A 664 1.64 -27.89 -0.16
N LYS A 665 1.27 -26.72 -0.66
CA LYS A 665 1.48 -26.33 -2.05
C LYS A 665 2.78 -25.56 -2.19
N ILE A 666 3.59 -25.90 -3.18
CA ILE A 666 4.82 -25.19 -3.52
C ILE A 666 4.61 -24.45 -4.83
N LEU A 667 4.66 -23.14 -4.76
CA LEU A 667 4.63 -22.25 -5.90
C LEU A 667 6.06 -21.89 -6.29
N ALA A 668 6.31 -21.70 -7.59
CA ALA A 668 7.63 -21.34 -8.09
C ALA A 668 7.55 -20.25 -9.17
N ASN A 669 8.59 -19.42 -9.25
CA ASN A 669 8.82 -18.51 -10.37
C ASN A 669 9.62 -19.22 -11.49
N THR A 670 10.15 -18.48 -12.47
CA THR A 670 10.99 -19.03 -13.54
C THR A 670 12.27 -19.70 -13.04
N ASP A 671 12.87 -19.18 -11.97
CA ASP A 671 14.11 -19.70 -11.38
C ASP A 671 13.81 -20.99 -10.59
N GLY A 672 12.77 -20.98 -9.77
CA GLY A 672 12.32 -22.15 -9.01
C GLY A 672 11.87 -23.31 -9.91
N ASN A 673 11.26 -23.00 -11.06
CA ASN A 673 10.99 -23.98 -12.12
C ASN A 673 12.26 -24.67 -12.62
N ARG A 674 13.36 -23.92 -12.83
CA ARG A 674 14.65 -24.46 -13.28
C ARG A 674 15.33 -25.28 -12.18
N LEU A 675 15.29 -24.79 -10.94
CA LEU A 675 15.83 -25.47 -9.76
C LEU A 675 15.21 -26.87 -9.61
N LEU A 676 13.87 -26.96 -9.59
CA LEU A 676 13.16 -28.23 -9.41
C LEU A 676 13.34 -29.20 -10.58
N ARG A 677 13.39 -28.70 -11.84
CA ARG A 677 13.69 -29.54 -13.02
C ARG A 677 15.11 -30.09 -13.02
N THR A 678 16.07 -29.33 -12.49
CA THR A 678 17.46 -29.79 -12.37
C THR A 678 17.55 -30.96 -11.37
N PHE A 679 16.82 -30.87 -10.26
CA PHE A 679 16.67 -31.97 -9.30
C PHE A 679 15.95 -33.20 -9.88
N GLU A 680 14.90 -33.03 -10.70
CA GLU A 680 14.23 -34.15 -11.40
C GLU A 680 15.19 -34.93 -12.31
N ASN A 681 16.08 -34.24 -13.04
CA ASN A 681 17.05 -34.91 -13.91
C ASN A 681 18.12 -35.66 -13.10
N LEU A 682 18.61 -35.07 -12.00
CA LEU A 682 19.61 -35.69 -11.12
C LEU A 682 19.05 -36.93 -10.40
N SER A 683 17.79 -36.92 -9.95
CA SER A 683 17.17 -38.08 -9.33
C SER A 683 16.84 -39.19 -10.35
N TYR A 684 16.52 -38.84 -11.60
CA TYR A 684 16.28 -39.82 -12.66
C TYR A 684 17.55 -40.59 -13.02
N ASP A 685 18.71 -39.93 -13.12
CA ASP A 685 19.99 -40.62 -13.34
C ASP A 685 20.43 -41.45 -12.11
N ALA A 686 20.26 -40.94 -10.89
CA ALA A 686 20.57 -41.70 -9.66
C ALA A 686 19.70 -42.96 -9.49
N SER A 687 18.45 -42.94 -9.98
CA SER A 687 17.55 -44.10 -9.94
C SER A 687 18.05 -45.26 -10.81
N ARG A 688 18.68 -44.97 -11.96
CA ARG A 688 19.26 -45.99 -12.86
C ARG A 688 20.52 -46.64 -12.30
N THR A 689 21.27 -45.95 -11.44
CA THR A 689 22.43 -46.53 -10.75
C THR A 689 22.09 -47.39 -9.54
N SER A 690 20.80 -47.45 -9.15
CA SER A 690 20.37 -48.10 -7.89
C SER A 690 19.79 -49.51 -8.06
N GLU A 691 19.57 -50.01 -9.29
CA GLU A 691 19.05 -51.37 -9.58
C GLU A 691 20.14 -52.41 -9.94
N ALA A 692 21.35 -52.30 -9.36
CA ALA A 692 22.44 -53.24 -9.70
C ALA A 692 23.48 -53.54 -8.58
N VAL A 693 23.08 -53.77 -7.32
CA VAL A 693 23.99 -54.33 -6.31
C VAL A 693 23.31 -55.40 -5.43
N THR A 694 23.59 -56.68 -5.70
CA THR A 694 23.34 -57.78 -4.76
C THR A 694 24.65 -58.34 -4.20
N LYS A 695 24.88 -58.09 -2.91
CA LYS A 695 25.87 -58.70 -1.97
C LYS A 695 27.36 -58.79 -2.38
N PRO A 696 28.30 -58.54 -1.43
CA PRO A 696 29.74 -58.54 -1.71
C PRO A 696 30.41 -59.91 -1.48
N THR A 697 31.48 -60.19 -2.22
CA THR A 697 32.59 -61.04 -1.73
C THR A 697 33.93 -60.75 -2.43
N ILE A 698 34.96 -60.49 -1.60
CA ILE A 698 36.42 -60.68 -1.86
C ILE A 698 37.16 -59.64 -2.74
N ASN A 699 38.13 -58.99 -2.07
CA ASN A 699 39.24 -58.12 -2.56
C ASN A 699 40.30 -58.87 -3.40
N PRO A 700 41.36 -58.21 -3.94
CA PRO A 700 41.53 -56.80 -4.35
C PRO A 700 42.08 -56.69 -5.80
N ILE A 701 42.36 -55.48 -6.31
CA ILE A 701 43.68 -55.04 -6.86
C ILE A 701 43.61 -53.66 -7.58
N SER A 702 44.51 -52.77 -7.16
CA SER A 702 45.10 -51.58 -7.81
C SER A 702 44.36 -50.74 -8.89
N ALA A 703 44.12 -49.47 -8.50
CA ALA A 703 44.82 -48.28 -9.00
C ALA A 703 44.41 -47.52 -10.29
N ALA A 704 44.57 -46.20 -10.16
CA ALA A 704 44.91 -45.18 -11.16
C ALA A 704 43.81 -44.66 -12.11
N ALA A 705 43.40 -43.41 -11.85
CA ALA A 705 43.48 -42.23 -12.73
C ALA A 705 42.84 -42.25 -14.15
N ALA A 706 42.46 -41.12 -14.76
CA ALA A 706 42.07 -39.78 -14.30
C ALA A 706 41.54 -38.98 -15.52
N ALA A 707 40.73 -37.95 -15.25
CA ALA A 707 40.60 -36.68 -15.98
C ALA A 707 40.41 -36.59 -17.52
N ALA A 708 39.47 -35.71 -17.90
CA ALA A 708 39.38 -34.92 -19.15
C ALA A 708 39.09 -35.70 -20.46
N ALA A 709 38.38 -35.15 -21.45
CA ALA A 709 38.26 -33.74 -21.85
C ALA A 709 36.89 -33.39 -22.49
N ALA A 710 36.76 -32.16 -22.98
CA ALA A 710 35.49 -31.54 -23.37
C ALA A 710 35.25 -31.44 -24.90
N ALA A 711 33.99 -31.21 -25.25
CA ALA A 711 33.48 -30.40 -26.37
C ALA A 711 33.94 -30.68 -27.81
N ALA A 712 32.98 -31.09 -28.65
CA ALA A 712 32.88 -30.67 -30.05
C ALA A 712 31.40 -30.70 -30.49
N ALA A 713 31.01 -29.80 -31.39
CA ALA A 713 29.68 -29.77 -32.02
C ALA A 713 29.82 -29.98 -33.54
N THR A 714 28.85 -30.63 -34.20
CA THR A 714 28.11 -30.12 -35.39
C THR A 714 27.25 -31.18 -36.12
N SER A 715 26.02 -30.76 -36.45
CA SER A 715 25.14 -31.09 -37.60
C SER A 715 25.21 -32.43 -38.41
N ALA A 716 24.00 -32.98 -38.58
CA ALA A 716 23.39 -33.54 -39.82
C ALA A 716 23.69 -34.98 -40.28
N GLY A 717 22.62 -35.70 -40.69
CA GLY A 717 22.66 -36.99 -41.41
C GLY A 717 21.44 -37.89 -41.11
N LEU A 718 20.76 -38.42 -42.14
CA LEU A 718 19.53 -39.23 -42.02
C LEU A 718 19.77 -40.76 -42.09
N ALA A 719 18.77 -41.50 -41.57
CA ALA A 719 18.38 -42.89 -41.88
C ALA A 719 19.26 -44.02 -41.28
N ASP A 720 18.74 -45.21 -40.95
CA ASP A 720 17.44 -45.83 -41.32
C ASP A 720 16.95 -46.85 -40.25
N ARG A 721 15.62 -47.10 -40.19
CA ARG A 721 14.92 -48.36 -39.75
C ARG A 721 15.13 -48.93 -38.31
N VAL A 722 14.16 -49.59 -37.63
CA VAL A 722 12.74 -49.94 -37.90
C VAL A 722 11.93 -49.78 -36.61
N ALA A 723 10.68 -49.28 -36.71
CA ALA A 723 9.60 -49.67 -35.82
C ALA A 723 8.38 -50.09 -36.67
N PRO A 724 7.69 -51.21 -36.39
CA PRO A 724 6.50 -51.59 -37.13
C PRO A 724 5.30 -50.73 -36.71
N MET A 725 4.85 -49.87 -37.62
CA MET A 725 3.54 -49.22 -37.60
C MET A 725 2.41 -50.24 -37.86
N VAL A 726 1.23 -50.02 -37.26
CA VAL A 726 -0.09 -49.92 -37.94
C VAL A 726 -0.98 -49.08 -36.98
N ALA A 727 -1.48 -47.86 -37.21
CA ALA A 727 -1.65 -46.96 -38.36
C ALA A 727 -3.01 -47.03 -39.11
N ILE A 728 -3.68 -45.85 -39.11
CA ILE A 728 -4.48 -45.22 -40.20
C ILE A 728 -5.97 -45.61 -40.26
N ALA A 729 -6.93 -44.72 -40.58
CA ALA A 729 -6.92 -43.35 -41.14
C ALA A 729 -7.67 -42.34 -40.23
N GLY A 730 -7.53 -41.00 -40.32
CA GLY A 730 -7.18 -40.14 -41.47
C GLY A 730 -8.47 -39.70 -42.20
N MET A 731 -8.70 -38.49 -42.71
CA MET A 731 -7.94 -37.26 -43.04
C MET A 731 -9.00 -36.14 -43.26
N ASN A 732 -8.79 -34.84 -43.46
CA ASN A 732 -7.69 -33.86 -43.30
C ASN A 732 -8.37 -32.47 -43.28
N GLY A 733 -7.66 -31.40 -42.89
CA GLY A 733 -8.02 -30.05 -43.30
C GLY A 733 -7.22 -29.62 -44.54
N ASP A 734 -7.73 -28.67 -45.34
CA ASP A 734 -7.00 -27.41 -45.54
C ASP A 734 -7.76 -26.28 -46.30
N ALA A 735 -7.43 -25.05 -45.89
CA ALA A 735 -7.34 -23.78 -46.63
C ALA A 735 -8.35 -23.32 -47.73
N ARG A 736 -8.96 -22.15 -47.45
CA ARG A 736 -9.25 -20.98 -48.34
C ARG A 736 -10.26 -21.10 -49.50
N ASN A 737 -11.39 -20.38 -49.39
CA ASN A 737 -11.73 -19.23 -50.25
C ASN A 737 -13.01 -18.49 -49.81
N LEU A 738 -13.18 -17.22 -50.24
CA LEU A 738 -14.39 -16.41 -50.04
C LEU A 738 -15.53 -16.88 -50.99
N GLY A 739 -16.78 -16.78 -50.53
CA GLY A 739 -17.97 -16.90 -51.39
C GLY A 739 -19.29 -16.83 -50.61
N ASP A 740 -20.12 -15.83 -50.89
CA ASP A 740 -21.46 -15.66 -50.30
C ASP A 740 -22.42 -16.79 -50.66
N VAL A 741 -23.03 -17.46 -49.65
CA VAL A 741 -24.28 -18.23 -49.84
C VAL A 741 -25.20 -18.08 -48.62
N LYS A 742 -26.40 -17.51 -48.85
CA LYS A 742 -27.51 -17.52 -47.88
C LYS A 742 -27.93 -18.95 -47.53
N PRO A 743 -28.20 -19.30 -46.25
CA PRO A 743 -28.95 -20.50 -45.95
C PRO A 743 -30.43 -20.29 -46.34
N ARG A 744 -30.90 -21.03 -47.35
CA ARG A 744 -32.34 -21.20 -47.58
C ARG A 744 -32.89 -22.21 -46.58
N ILE A 745 -34.06 -21.89 -46.05
CA ILE A 745 -34.87 -22.81 -45.24
C ILE A 745 -35.26 -24.01 -46.10
N THR A 746 -35.17 -25.20 -45.52
CA THR A 746 -35.91 -26.38 -45.99
C THR A 746 -36.64 -26.94 -44.78
N GLU A 747 -37.97 -26.93 -44.81
CA GLU A 747 -38.79 -27.63 -43.83
C GLU A 747 -38.70 -29.13 -44.10
N GLU A 748 -38.39 -29.93 -43.07
CA GLU A 748 -38.79 -31.34 -43.05
C GLU A 748 -39.54 -31.62 -41.76
N SER A 749 -40.86 -31.77 -41.91
CA SER A 749 -41.77 -32.26 -40.90
C SER A 749 -41.87 -33.78 -41.00
N ASN A 750 -41.33 -34.50 -40.01
CA ASN A 750 -42.03 -35.66 -39.48
C ASN A 750 -41.55 -36.06 -38.09
N ASP A 751 -42.51 -36.28 -37.21
CA ASP A 751 -42.29 -36.54 -35.80
C ASP A 751 -42.31 -38.05 -35.51
N LYS A 752 -41.24 -38.55 -34.90
CA LYS A 752 -41.21 -39.82 -34.14
C LYS A 752 -39.90 -39.94 -33.35
N SER A 753 -39.94 -39.49 -32.10
CA SER A 753 -39.21 -40.07 -30.97
C SER A 753 -37.71 -40.38 -31.16
N LYS A 754 -36.90 -39.39 -31.58
CA LYS A 754 -35.52 -39.34 -31.09
C LYS A 754 -35.55 -38.82 -29.65
N ILE A 755 -35.14 -39.65 -28.69
CA ILE A 755 -34.86 -39.22 -27.32
C ILE A 755 -33.65 -38.29 -27.39
N TRP A 756 -33.91 -36.99 -27.45
CA TRP A 756 -32.88 -35.96 -27.33
C TRP A 756 -32.33 -36.03 -25.91
N LYS A 757 -31.20 -36.72 -25.76
CA LYS A 757 -30.47 -36.82 -24.50
C LYS A 757 -30.07 -35.41 -24.07
N ILE A 758 -30.56 -34.97 -22.90
CA ILE A 758 -30.22 -33.66 -22.35
C ILE A 758 -28.70 -33.61 -22.17
N THR A 759 -28.06 -32.56 -22.66
CA THR A 759 -26.63 -32.37 -22.42
C THR A 759 -26.45 -31.94 -20.96
N GLU A 760 -25.83 -32.76 -20.14
CA GLU A 760 -25.47 -32.39 -18.77
C GLU A 760 -23.98 -32.07 -18.72
N ILE A 761 -23.67 -30.86 -18.28
CA ILE A 761 -22.32 -30.38 -18.03
C ILE A 761 -22.08 -30.48 -16.53
N ASN A 762 -21.20 -31.41 -16.15
CA ASN A 762 -20.95 -31.83 -14.76
C ASN A 762 -19.51 -31.56 -14.32
N GLU A 763 -18.59 -31.43 -15.26
CA GLU A 763 -17.16 -31.23 -15.00
C GLU A 763 -16.68 -29.84 -15.42
N GLN A 764 -15.71 -29.30 -14.69
CA GLN A 764 -15.04 -28.04 -15.05
C GLN A 764 -14.31 -28.12 -16.41
N SER A 765 -13.89 -29.33 -16.83
CA SER A 765 -13.29 -29.61 -18.15
C SER A 765 -14.19 -29.21 -19.33
N GLN A 766 -15.51 -29.22 -19.12
CA GLN A 766 -16.54 -28.98 -20.15
C GLN A 766 -16.92 -27.50 -20.26
N CYS A 767 -16.45 -26.65 -19.34
CA CYS A 767 -16.75 -25.22 -19.26
C CYS A 767 -15.47 -24.38 -19.36
N ARG A 768 -15.54 -23.22 -20.03
CA ARG A 768 -14.51 -22.18 -19.92
C ARG A 768 -15.03 -21.05 -19.06
N SER A 769 -14.61 -21.02 -17.79
CA SER A 769 -14.88 -19.93 -16.87
C SER A 769 -13.77 -18.86 -16.93
N SER A 770 -14.12 -17.61 -16.60
CA SER A 770 -13.16 -16.53 -16.39
C SER A 770 -13.54 -15.80 -15.11
N ARG A 771 -12.66 -15.83 -14.11
CA ARG A 771 -12.85 -15.09 -12.85
C ARG A 771 -12.66 -13.59 -13.11
N LEU A 772 -13.63 -12.76 -12.72
CA LEU A 772 -13.47 -11.31 -12.76
C LEU A 772 -12.51 -10.88 -11.63
N PRO A 773 -11.50 -10.03 -11.89
CA PRO A 773 -10.58 -9.55 -10.85
C PRO A 773 -11.32 -8.92 -9.67
N GLU A 774 -11.03 -9.39 -8.46
CA GLU A 774 -11.78 -8.98 -7.27
C GLU A 774 -11.47 -7.54 -6.84
N ASN A 775 -12.51 -6.80 -6.43
CA ASN A 775 -12.34 -5.54 -5.72
C ASN A 775 -12.56 -5.77 -4.22
N LEU A 776 -11.50 -5.54 -3.44
CA LEU A 776 -11.36 -5.96 -2.04
C LEU A 776 -12.30 -5.22 -1.07
N ARG A 777 -13.00 -4.18 -1.55
CA ARG A 777 -14.03 -3.45 -0.80
C ARG A 777 -15.42 -4.11 -0.84
N VAL A 778 -15.64 -5.13 -1.67
CA VAL A 778 -16.96 -5.68 -2.00
C VAL A 778 -17.08 -7.14 -1.58
N THR A 779 -18.10 -7.45 -0.77
CA THR A 779 -18.37 -8.82 -0.26
C THR A 779 -19.51 -9.55 -0.99
N LYS A 780 -20.44 -8.80 -1.61
CA LYS A 780 -21.55 -9.33 -2.39
C LYS A 780 -21.81 -8.45 -3.61
N ILE A 781 -21.94 -9.08 -4.77
CA ILE A 781 -22.52 -8.47 -5.97
C ILE A 781 -24.03 -8.63 -5.88
N SER A 782 -24.77 -7.54 -6.03
CA SER A 782 -26.24 -7.56 -5.94
C SER A 782 -26.92 -7.52 -7.31
N ARG A 783 -26.22 -7.03 -8.35
CA ARG A 783 -26.71 -6.99 -9.73
C ARG A 783 -25.54 -6.85 -10.71
N LEU A 784 -25.62 -7.53 -11.85
CA LEU A 784 -24.58 -7.61 -12.89
C LEU A 784 -25.22 -7.46 -14.27
N ILE A 785 -24.62 -6.68 -15.18
CA ILE A 785 -24.98 -6.66 -16.61
C ILE A 785 -23.73 -6.48 -17.49
N TYR A 786 -23.83 -6.95 -18.74
CA TYR A 786 -22.92 -6.53 -19.80
C TYR A 786 -23.28 -5.12 -20.30
N THR A 787 -22.26 -4.40 -20.75
CA THR A 787 -22.43 -3.18 -21.56
C THR A 787 -23.04 -3.51 -22.92
N ASN A 788 -23.76 -2.55 -23.52
CA ASN A 788 -24.45 -2.73 -24.81
C ASN A 788 -23.47 -3.03 -25.95
N SER A 789 -22.26 -2.46 -25.89
CA SER A 789 -21.15 -2.74 -26.82
C SER A 789 -20.47 -4.10 -26.60
N GLY A 790 -20.77 -4.79 -25.48
CA GLY A 790 -20.25 -6.12 -25.16
C GLY A 790 -18.74 -6.15 -24.87
N ASN A 791 -18.11 -5.02 -24.56
CA ASN A 791 -16.68 -4.91 -24.26
C ASN A 791 -16.37 -4.78 -22.76
N ALA A 792 -17.40 -4.76 -21.91
CA ALA A 792 -17.27 -4.58 -20.48
C ALA A 792 -18.45 -5.16 -19.68
N VAL A 793 -18.21 -5.48 -18.41
CA VAL A 793 -19.21 -5.89 -17.42
C VAL A 793 -19.32 -4.81 -16.34
N LEU A 794 -20.54 -4.43 -15.98
CA LEU A 794 -20.84 -3.50 -14.89
C LEU A 794 -21.60 -4.26 -13.79
N ALA A 795 -21.11 -4.18 -12.55
CA ALA A 795 -21.80 -4.66 -11.35
C ALA A 795 -22.19 -3.50 -10.43
N LEU A 796 -23.19 -3.76 -9.59
CA LEU A 796 -23.52 -3.00 -8.39
C LEU A 796 -23.36 -3.92 -7.18
N ALA A 797 -22.54 -3.49 -6.22
CA ALA A 797 -22.26 -4.19 -4.98
C ALA A 797 -23.26 -3.87 -3.87
N SER A 798 -23.33 -4.72 -2.84
CA SER A 798 -24.16 -4.50 -1.65
C SER A 798 -23.79 -3.26 -0.83
N ASN A 799 -22.54 -2.80 -0.93
CA ASN A 799 -22.06 -1.55 -0.33
C ASN A 799 -22.32 -0.31 -1.21
N ALA A 800 -23.23 -0.43 -2.19
CA ALA A 800 -23.63 0.61 -3.14
C ALA A 800 -22.55 1.11 -4.12
N ILE A 801 -21.39 0.45 -4.20
CA ILE A 801 -20.32 0.79 -5.16
C ILE A 801 -20.53 0.04 -6.49
N HIS A 802 -20.35 0.73 -7.61
CA HIS A 802 -20.26 0.10 -8.92
C HIS A 802 -18.85 -0.37 -9.27
N LEU A 803 -18.77 -1.52 -9.92
CA LEU A 803 -17.53 -2.12 -10.43
C LEU A 803 -17.62 -2.31 -11.94
N LEU A 804 -16.62 -1.86 -12.69
CA LEU A 804 -16.59 -1.94 -14.15
C LEU A 804 -15.34 -2.70 -14.61
N TRP A 805 -15.51 -3.85 -15.25
CA TRP A 805 -14.40 -4.59 -15.86
C TRP A 805 -14.47 -4.46 -17.38
N LYS A 806 -13.36 -4.12 -18.04
CA LYS A 806 -13.27 -3.92 -19.50
C LYS A 806 -12.33 -4.94 -20.13
N TRP A 807 -12.72 -5.53 -21.25
CA TRP A 807 -11.81 -6.27 -22.13
C TRP A 807 -11.02 -5.30 -22.99
N GLN A 808 -9.69 -5.45 -22.98
CA GLN A 808 -8.80 -4.67 -23.82
C GLN A 808 -8.57 -5.36 -25.17
N ARG A 809 -8.39 -4.57 -26.23
CA ARG A 809 -7.89 -5.09 -27.51
C ARG A 809 -6.42 -5.48 -27.34
N SER A 810 -6.10 -6.69 -27.77
CA SER A 810 -4.76 -7.28 -27.75
C SER A 810 -4.67 -8.33 -28.85
N ASP A 811 -3.48 -8.85 -29.16
CA ASP A 811 -3.32 -9.92 -30.16
C ASP A 811 -4.14 -11.18 -29.82
N ARG A 812 -4.39 -11.42 -28.52
CA ARG A 812 -5.22 -12.53 -28.02
C ARG A 812 -6.73 -12.21 -27.97
N ASN A 813 -7.12 -10.95 -28.12
CA ASN A 813 -8.52 -10.51 -28.25
C ASN A 813 -8.60 -9.28 -29.18
N SER A 814 -8.47 -9.50 -30.48
CA SER A 814 -8.52 -8.45 -31.50
C SER A 814 -9.85 -7.67 -31.51
N SER A 815 -10.94 -8.33 -31.13
CA SER A 815 -12.27 -7.72 -31.06
C SER A 815 -12.40 -6.70 -29.92
N GLY A 816 -11.75 -6.96 -28.78
CA GLY A 816 -11.95 -6.24 -27.52
C GLY A 816 -13.32 -6.53 -26.86
N LYS A 817 -14.04 -7.57 -27.30
CA LYS A 817 -15.33 -7.98 -26.72
C LYS A 817 -15.15 -9.04 -25.63
N ALA A 818 -16.23 -9.30 -24.91
CA ALA A 818 -16.33 -10.35 -23.90
C ALA A 818 -15.90 -11.72 -24.45
N THR A 819 -14.95 -12.34 -23.74
CA THR A 819 -14.46 -13.69 -24.03
C THR A 819 -13.98 -14.36 -22.75
N ALA A 820 -14.09 -15.69 -22.69
CA ALA A 820 -13.48 -16.50 -21.63
C ALA A 820 -11.98 -16.79 -21.87
N SER A 821 -11.44 -16.46 -23.05
CA SER A 821 -10.01 -16.69 -23.38
C SER A 821 -9.06 -15.62 -22.85
N VAL A 822 -9.58 -14.46 -22.44
CA VAL A 822 -8.82 -13.32 -21.93
C VAL A 822 -9.65 -12.68 -20.82
N SER A 823 -9.13 -12.61 -19.61
CA SER A 823 -9.84 -11.98 -18.48
C SER A 823 -9.96 -10.47 -18.67
N PRO A 824 -11.11 -9.85 -18.35
CA PRO A 824 -11.24 -8.39 -18.37
C PRO A 824 -10.51 -7.76 -17.19
N GLN A 825 -10.03 -6.53 -17.35
CA GLN A 825 -9.37 -5.79 -16.28
C GLN A 825 -10.36 -4.89 -15.55
N LEU A 826 -10.27 -4.81 -14.22
CA LEU A 826 -11.01 -3.83 -13.43
C LEU A 826 -10.56 -2.43 -13.85
N TRP A 827 -11.51 -1.61 -14.29
CA TRP A 827 -11.26 -0.29 -14.83
C TRP A 827 -11.69 0.78 -13.85
N GLN A 828 -10.75 1.64 -13.46
CA GLN A 828 -10.96 2.80 -12.60
C GLN A 828 -10.24 4.01 -13.22
N PRO A 829 -10.82 5.23 -13.13
CA PRO A 829 -10.15 6.43 -13.57
C PRO A 829 -8.99 6.79 -12.63
N THR A 830 -7.94 7.42 -13.17
CA THR A 830 -6.74 7.86 -12.43
C THR A 830 -7.02 8.87 -11.31
N SER A 831 -8.23 9.45 -11.28
CA SER A 831 -8.70 10.32 -10.19
C SER A 831 -9.01 9.57 -8.88
N GLY A 832 -9.08 8.23 -8.89
CA GLY A 832 -9.45 7.42 -7.72
C GLY A 832 -10.92 7.55 -7.29
N ILE A 833 -11.75 8.27 -8.06
CA ILE A 833 -13.18 8.44 -7.81
C ILE A 833 -13.90 7.12 -8.10
N LEU A 834 -14.84 6.75 -7.23
CA LEU A 834 -15.73 5.60 -7.40
C LEU A 834 -17.17 6.08 -7.66
N MET A 835 -17.90 5.33 -8.49
CA MET A 835 -19.35 5.51 -8.63
C MET A 835 -20.04 4.79 -7.46
N THR A 836 -20.50 5.56 -6.47
CA THR A 836 -21.15 5.06 -5.26
C THR A 836 -22.52 5.69 -5.14
N ASN A 837 -23.58 4.88 -5.00
CA ASN A 837 -24.93 5.40 -4.75
C ASN A 837 -25.08 5.90 -3.32
N ASP A 838 -26.05 6.80 -3.16
CA ASP A 838 -26.63 7.14 -1.87
C ASP A 838 -27.35 5.93 -1.26
N VAL A 839 -27.27 5.78 0.07
CA VAL A 839 -27.83 4.67 0.85
C VAL A 839 -28.63 5.27 2.00
N ALA A 840 -29.88 4.85 2.15
CA ALA A 840 -30.74 5.31 3.25
C ALA A 840 -30.32 4.69 4.60
N ASP A 841 -30.75 5.31 5.71
CA ASP A 841 -30.49 4.82 7.09
C ASP A 841 -31.18 3.48 7.42
N THR A 842 -32.03 2.95 6.52
CA THR A 842 -32.60 1.60 6.61
C THR A 842 -31.55 0.52 6.34
N SER A 843 -31.85 -0.72 6.72
CA SER A 843 -30.86 -1.79 6.60
C SER A 843 -30.44 -2.00 5.13
N PRO A 844 -29.14 -2.15 4.82
CA PRO A 844 -28.66 -2.33 3.44
C PRO A 844 -29.07 -3.68 2.83
N GLU A 845 -29.72 -4.57 3.60
CA GLU A 845 -30.27 -5.84 3.12
C GLU A 845 -31.73 -5.70 2.63
N GLU A 846 -32.48 -4.68 3.07
CA GLU A 846 -33.85 -4.40 2.62
C GLU A 846 -33.92 -3.52 1.36
N ALA A 847 -32.86 -2.74 1.09
CA ALA A 847 -32.79 -1.86 -0.08
C ALA A 847 -32.67 -2.64 -1.39
N VAL A 848 -33.62 -2.46 -2.33
CA VAL A 848 -33.60 -3.10 -3.66
C VAL A 848 -32.61 -2.36 -4.59
N PRO A 849 -31.49 -2.98 -5.01
CA PRO A 849 -30.49 -2.29 -5.81
C PRO A 849 -30.85 -2.34 -7.30
N CYS A 850 -30.93 -1.17 -7.94
CA CYS A 850 -31.28 -1.07 -9.35
C CYS A 850 -30.35 -0.13 -10.12
N PHE A 851 -30.09 -0.48 -11.38
CA PHE A 851 -29.37 0.39 -12.31
C PHE A 851 -29.74 0.09 -13.76
N ALA A 852 -29.54 1.10 -14.62
CA ALA A 852 -29.69 1.02 -16.06
C ALA A 852 -28.50 1.69 -16.76
N LEU A 853 -28.13 1.18 -17.94
CA LEU A 853 -27.13 1.78 -18.82
C LEU A 853 -27.79 2.55 -19.96
N SER A 854 -27.22 3.71 -20.27
CA SER A 854 -27.53 4.44 -21.51
C SER A 854 -27.11 3.63 -22.74
N LYS A 855 -27.81 3.83 -23.87
CA LYS A 855 -27.63 3.10 -25.13
C LYS A 855 -26.20 3.14 -25.71
N ASN A 856 -25.40 4.13 -25.31
CA ASN A 856 -24.02 4.33 -25.73
C ASN A 856 -22.98 4.02 -24.63
N ASP A 857 -23.36 3.30 -23.58
CA ASP A 857 -22.52 2.89 -22.44
C ASP A 857 -21.80 4.04 -21.70
N SER A 858 -22.20 5.30 -21.96
CA SER A 858 -21.48 6.49 -21.48
C SER A 858 -21.97 6.96 -20.10
N TYR A 859 -23.19 6.60 -19.74
CA TYR A 859 -23.82 6.91 -18.46
C TYR A 859 -24.47 5.67 -17.85
N VAL A 860 -24.33 5.53 -16.53
CA VAL A 860 -25.12 4.63 -15.69
C VAL A 860 -25.97 5.48 -14.75
N MET A 861 -27.21 5.04 -14.54
CA MET A 861 -28.11 5.60 -13.55
C MET A 861 -28.46 4.51 -12.56
N SER A 862 -28.42 4.81 -11.25
CA SER A 862 -28.58 3.78 -10.22
C SER A 862 -29.11 4.31 -8.89
N ALA A 863 -29.73 3.42 -8.12
CA ALA A 863 -30.14 3.65 -6.74
C ALA A 863 -29.91 2.39 -5.88
N SER A 864 -29.64 2.63 -4.59
CA SER A 864 -29.45 1.60 -3.55
C SER A 864 -30.28 1.95 -2.31
N GLY A 865 -31.58 2.23 -2.49
CA GLY A 865 -32.48 2.70 -1.43
C GLY A 865 -32.43 4.21 -1.14
N GLY A 866 -31.28 4.85 -1.34
CA GLY A 866 -31.13 6.31 -1.33
C GLY A 866 -31.57 6.99 -2.63
N LYS A 867 -31.11 8.23 -2.86
CA LYS A 867 -31.39 9.02 -4.08
C LYS A 867 -30.90 8.34 -5.36
N ILE A 868 -31.61 8.57 -6.47
CA ILE A 868 -31.21 8.07 -7.79
C ILE A 868 -30.05 8.91 -8.31
N SER A 869 -28.91 8.29 -8.59
CA SER A 869 -27.68 8.96 -9.00
C SER A 869 -27.37 8.67 -10.47
N LEU A 870 -26.98 9.70 -11.23
CA LEU A 870 -26.50 9.59 -12.61
C LEU A 870 -24.98 9.75 -12.64
N PHE A 871 -24.25 8.74 -13.11
CA PHE A 871 -22.80 8.75 -13.20
C PHE A 871 -22.30 8.70 -14.64
N ASN A 872 -21.13 9.30 -14.85
CA ASN A 872 -20.40 9.20 -16.11
C ASN A 872 -19.44 7.99 -16.10
N MET A 873 -19.63 7.04 -17.01
CA MET A 873 -18.87 5.79 -17.12
C MET A 873 -17.40 5.96 -17.55
N MET A 874 -17.00 7.18 -17.94
CA MET A 874 -15.63 7.54 -18.34
C MET A 874 -14.87 8.34 -17.27
N THR A 875 -15.56 8.94 -16.29
CA THR A 875 -14.90 9.74 -15.22
C THR A 875 -15.26 9.31 -13.81
N PHE A 876 -16.23 8.41 -13.67
CA PHE A 876 -16.87 7.96 -12.42
C PHE A 876 -17.46 9.09 -11.57
N LYS A 877 -17.52 10.32 -12.09
CA LYS A 877 -18.17 11.45 -11.42
C LYS A 877 -19.68 11.26 -11.45
N THR A 878 -20.31 11.48 -10.29
CA THR A 878 -21.74 11.79 -10.19
C THR A 878 -21.99 13.09 -10.95
N MET A 879 -22.85 13.03 -11.96
CA MET A 879 -23.27 14.18 -12.75
C MET A 879 -24.36 14.97 -12.03
N THR A 880 -25.28 14.26 -11.37
CA THR A 880 -26.43 14.80 -10.63
C THR A 880 -27.12 13.68 -9.85
N THR A 881 -27.92 14.03 -8.84
CA THR A 881 -28.77 13.12 -8.06
C THR A 881 -30.21 13.62 -8.06
N PHE A 882 -31.16 12.71 -8.23
CA PHE A 882 -32.57 12.98 -8.44
C PHE A 882 -33.42 12.25 -7.40
N MET A 883 -34.60 12.82 -7.12
CA MET A 883 -35.66 12.26 -6.26
C MET A 883 -35.22 11.92 -4.81
N PRO A 884 -35.67 12.67 -3.79
CA PRO A 884 -35.43 12.29 -2.40
C PRO A 884 -36.22 11.02 -2.03
N PRO A 885 -35.63 10.06 -1.29
CA PRO A 885 -36.37 8.95 -0.71
C PRO A 885 -37.19 9.41 0.51
N PRO A 886 -38.32 8.76 0.87
CA PRO A 886 -39.05 7.71 0.15
C PRO A 886 -40.16 8.28 -0.78
N PRO A 887 -40.76 7.48 -1.69
CA PRO A 887 -40.58 6.04 -1.88
C PRO A 887 -39.28 5.69 -2.62
N ALA A 888 -38.74 4.50 -2.36
CA ALA A 888 -37.50 4.02 -2.98
C ALA A 888 -37.73 3.51 -4.43
N ALA A 889 -36.71 3.65 -5.27
CA ALA A 889 -36.69 3.11 -6.62
C ALA A 889 -36.24 1.63 -6.63
N THR A 890 -37.02 0.77 -7.27
CA THR A 890 -36.80 -0.69 -7.34
C THR A 890 -36.35 -1.15 -8.73
N PHE A 891 -36.64 -0.38 -9.78
CA PHE A 891 -36.22 -0.69 -11.15
C PHE A 891 -36.04 0.57 -11.99
N LEU A 892 -35.12 0.54 -12.97
CA LEU A 892 -34.83 1.66 -13.87
C LEU A 892 -34.77 1.16 -15.32
N ALA A 893 -35.32 1.93 -16.25
CA ALA A 893 -35.21 1.67 -17.69
C ALA A 893 -35.14 2.98 -18.50
N PHE A 894 -34.15 3.10 -19.38
CA PHE A 894 -34.05 4.22 -20.33
C PHE A 894 -35.06 4.07 -21.48
N HIS A 895 -35.66 5.18 -21.91
CA HIS A 895 -36.51 5.19 -23.10
C HIS A 895 -35.66 5.00 -24.37
N PRO A 896 -36.00 4.07 -25.29
CA PRO A 896 -35.10 3.61 -26.34
C PRO A 896 -34.81 4.63 -27.46
N GLN A 897 -35.64 5.68 -27.55
CA GLN A 897 -35.54 6.76 -28.53
C GLN A 897 -35.08 8.09 -27.92
N ASP A 898 -35.20 8.29 -26.60
CA ASP A 898 -34.82 9.54 -25.92
C ASP A 898 -34.14 9.23 -24.58
N ASN A 899 -32.81 9.36 -24.54
CA ASN A 899 -32.01 9.11 -23.35
C ASN A 899 -32.31 10.06 -22.18
N ASN A 900 -33.06 11.16 -22.40
CA ASN A 900 -33.49 12.05 -21.32
C ASN A 900 -34.72 11.52 -20.58
N ILE A 901 -35.46 10.56 -21.14
CA ILE A 901 -36.67 9.99 -20.53
C ILE A 901 -36.35 8.62 -19.90
N ILE A 902 -36.84 8.43 -18.68
CA ILE A 902 -36.62 7.24 -17.87
C ILE A 902 -37.95 6.75 -17.33
N ALA A 903 -38.17 5.44 -17.33
CA ALA A 903 -39.18 4.80 -16.49
C ALA A 903 -38.52 4.29 -15.18
N ILE A 904 -39.04 4.78 -14.06
CA ILE A 904 -38.58 4.47 -12.70
C ILE A 904 -39.68 3.68 -12.01
N GLY A 905 -39.41 2.41 -11.70
CA GLY A 905 -40.29 1.57 -10.90
C GLY A 905 -40.06 1.86 -9.42
N MET A 906 -41.15 2.05 -8.67
CA MET A 906 -41.10 2.44 -7.26
C MET A 906 -41.63 1.32 -6.36
N ASP A 907 -41.25 1.38 -5.09
CA ASP A 907 -41.78 0.48 -4.05
C ASP A 907 -43.28 0.75 -3.74
N ASP A 908 -43.75 1.99 -3.93
CA ASP A 908 -45.16 2.41 -3.75
C ASP A 908 -46.15 1.89 -4.81
N SER A 909 -45.77 0.84 -5.56
CA SER A 909 -46.47 0.26 -6.74
C SER A 909 -46.59 1.16 -7.98
N THR A 910 -46.01 2.36 -7.97
CA THR A 910 -46.12 3.29 -9.11
C THR A 910 -44.91 3.25 -10.02
N ILE A 911 -45.11 3.70 -11.27
CA ILE A 911 -44.03 3.89 -12.25
C ILE A 911 -43.99 5.38 -12.55
N GLN A 912 -42.83 6.02 -12.35
CA GLN A 912 -42.64 7.43 -12.67
C GLN A 912 -41.88 7.54 -13.99
N ILE A 913 -42.49 8.25 -14.94
CA ILE A 913 -41.82 8.66 -16.17
C ILE A 913 -41.19 10.01 -15.90
N TYR A 914 -39.86 10.05 -15.90
CA TYR A 914 -39.08 11.17 -15.42
C TYR A 914 -38.14 11.69 -16.53
N ASN A 915 -37.93 13.01 -16.56
CA ASN A 915 -37.09 13.69 -17.54
C ASN A 915 -35.85 14.31 -16.89
N VAL A 916 -34.70 13.65 -17.10
CA VAL A 916 -33.36 14.01 -16.59
C VAL A 916 -33.00 15.47 -16.86
N ARG A 917 -33.40 16.01 -18.02
CA ARG A 917 -32.91 17.29 -18.50
C ARG A 917 -33.60 18.51 -17.87
N VAL A 918 -34.82 18.34 -17.37
CA VAL A 918 -35.62 19.40 -16.72
C VAL A 918 -35.97 19.08 -15.26
N ASP A 919 -35.50 17.95 -14.73
CA ASP A 919 -35.75 17.50 -13.36
C ASP A 919 -37.25 17.36 -13.00
N GLU A 920 -38.04 16.83 -13.95
CA GLU A 920 -39.51 16.75 -13.82
C GLU A 920 -40.08 15.36 -14.10
N VAL A 921 -41.07 14.97 -13.30
CA VAL A 921 -41.90 13.78 -13.52
C VAL A 921 -42.96 14.11 -14.58
N LYS A 922 -42.77 13.62 -15.81
CA LYS A 922 -43.70 13.77 -16.94
C LYS A 922 -45.04 13.05 -16.70
N SER A 923 -45.03 11.89 -16.06
CA SER A 923 -46.24 11.08 -15.81
C SER A 923 -46.03 10.10 -14.66
N LYS A 924 -47.08 9.83 -13.86
CA LYS A 924 -47.06 8.83 -12.78
C LYS A 924 -48.11 7.75 -13.05
N LEU A 925 -47.65 6.56 -13.41
CA LEU A 925 -48.49 5.44 -13.84
C LEU A 925 -48.87 4.59 -12.62
N LYS A 926 -50.15 4.24 -12.52
CA LYS A 926 -50.71 3.41 -11.44
C LYS A 926 -51.45 2.24 -12.05
N GLY A 927 -51.16 1.02 -11.57
CA GLY A 927 -51.76 -0.17 -12.17
C GLY A 927 -51.44 -1.48 -11.46
N HIS A 928 -50.26 -1.59 -10.85
CA HIS A 928 -49.89 -2.67 -9.94
C HIS A 928 -50.43 -2.40 -8.53
N THR A 929 -50.42 -3.43 -7.69
CA THR A 929 -50.88 -3.41 -6.29
C THR A 929 -49.75 -3.62 -5.28
N LYS A 930 -48.55 -3.95 -5.77
CA LYS A 930 -47.30 -4.11 -5.01
C LYS A 930 -46.15 -3.45 -5.78
N ARG A 931 -44.97 -3.36 -5.15
CA ARG A 931 -43.74 -2.82 -5.75
C ARG A 931 -43.48 -3.31 -7.17
N ILE A 932 -42.92 -2.42 -7.99
CA ILE A 932 -42.51 -2.73 -9.36
C ILE A 932 -41.24 -3.59 -9.32
N THR A 933 -41.18 -4.66 -10.11
CA THR A 933 -40.07 -5.63 -10.12
C THR A 933 -39.43 -5.83 -11.49
N GLY A 934 -40.04 -5.28 -12.55
CA GLY A 934 -39.45 -5.25 -13.89
C GLY A 934 -40.06 -4.16 -14.77
N LEU A 935 -39.22 -3.58 -15.63
CA LEU A 935 -39.59 -2.61 -16.67
C LEU A 935 -38.79 -2.93 -17.94
N ALA A 936 -39.47 -3.00 -19.09
CA ALA A 936 -38.82 -3.20 -20.39
C ALA A 936 -39.57 -2.42 -21.49
N PHE A 937 -38.84 -1.76 -22.38
CA PHE A 937 -39.41 -1.03 -23.52
C PHE A 937 -39.32 -1.86 -24.81
N SER A 938 -40.36 -1.81 -25.64
CA SER A 938 -40.29 -2.15 -27.07
C SER A 938 -40.26 -0.88 -27.90
N HIS A 939 -39.22 -0.75 -28.70
CA HIS A 939 -39.06 0.37 -29.63
C HIS A 939 -39.74 0.16 -30.98
N LEU A 940 -40.18 -1.08 -31.27
CA LEU A 940 -40.95 -1.41 -32.48
C LEU A 940 -42.44 -1.18 -32.28
N LEU A 941 -42.96 -1.46 -31.07
CA LEU A 941 -44.37 -1.36 -30.75
C LEU A 941 -44.74 -0.07 -30.00
N ASN A 942 -43.78 0.81 -29.67
CA ASN A 942 -43.99 2.00 -28.84
C ASN A 942 -44.75 1.68 -27.53
N VAL A 943 -44.23 0.71 -26.77
CA VAL A 943 -44.81 0.29 -25.48
C VAL A 943 -43.75 0.08 -24.39
N LEU A 944 -44.16 0.34 -23.16
CA LEU A 944 -43.51 -0.09 -21.93
C LEU A 944 -44.26 -1.32 -21.39
N VAL A 945 -43.55 -2.37 -21.03
CA VAL A 945 -44.09 -3.50 -20.27
C VAL A 945 -43.56 -3.40 -18.85
N SER A 946 -44.44 -3.52 -17.86
CA SER A 946 -44.08 -3.57 -16.44
C SER A 946 -44.57 -4.84 -15.77
N SER A 947 -43.82 -5.28 -14.77
CA SER A 947 -44.17 -6.37 -13.88
C SER A 947 -44.01 -5.95 -12.42
N GLY A 948 -44.84 -6.52 -11.54
CA GLY A 948 -44.79 -6.26 -10.09
C GLY A 948 -44.70 -7.54 -9.27
N ALA A 949 -44.43 -7.38 -7.96
CA ALA A 949 -44.47 -8.47 -6.97
C ALA A 949 -45.90 -9.01 -6.68
N ASP A 950 -46.88 -8.52 -7.43
CA ASP A 950 -48.27 -9.00 -7.49
C ASP A 950 -48.51 -10.02 -8.61
N ALA A 951 -47.44 -10.47 -9.29
CA ALA A 951 -47.49 -11.35 -10.45
C ALA A 951 -48.40 -10.83 -11.57
N GLN A 952 -48.61 -9.51 -11.63
CA GLN A 952 -49.31 -8.83 -12.71
C GLN A 952 -48.31 -8.35 -13.77
N LEU A 953 -48.74 -8.38 -15.03
CA LEU A 953 -48.09 -7.74 -16.17
C LEU A 953 -48.98 -6.61 -16.67
N CYS A 954 -48.43 -5.40 -16.87
CA CYS A 954 -49.11 -4.30 -17.54
C CYS A 954 -48.38 -3.90 -18.82
N VAL A 955 -49.14 -3.57 -19.86
CA VAL A 955 -48.63 -2.96 -21.10
C VAL A 955 -49.14 -1.52 -21.16
N TRP A 956 -48.23 -0.58 -21.35
CA TRP A 956 -48.47 0.86 -21.44
C TRP A 956 -48.01 1.35 -22.80
N LYS A 957 -48.74 2.27 -23.42
CA LYS A 957 -48.27 2.96 -24.62
C LYS A 957 -47.15 3.94 -24.24
N SER A 958 -46.03 3.99 -24.94
CA SER A 958 -44.98 5.01 -24.67
C SER A 958 -45.48 6.42 -24.98
N ASP A 959 -46.36 6.53 -25.98
CA ASP A 959 -46.95 7.79 -26.42
C ASP A 959 -48.22 8.05 -25.59
N GLY A 960 -48.13 8.95 -24.61
CA GLY A 960 -49.24 9.32 -23.71
C GLY A 960 -49.37 8.48 -22.44
N TRP A 961 -48.58 7.39 -22.30
CA TRP A 961 -48.47 6.58 -21.09
C TRP A 961 -49.75 5.87 -20.60
N GLU A 962 -50.72 5.71 -21.49
CA GLU A 962 -52.00 5.04 -21.21
C GLU A 962 -51.82 3.52 -21.03
N LYS A 963 -52.50 2.94 -20.02
CA LYS A 963 -52.55 1.50 -19.78
C LYS A 963 -53.38 0.81 -20.87
N GLN A 964 -52.73 0.00 -21.71
CA GLN A 964 -53.37 -0.71 -22.81
C GLN A 964 -53.97 -2.05 -22.35
N LYS A 965 -53.20 -2.86 -21.63
CA LYS A 965 -53.61 -4.22 -21.19
C LYS A 965 -53.02 -4.57 -19.83
N THR A 966 -53.69 -5.48 -19.14
CA THR A 966 -53.19 -6.14 -17.92
C THR A 966 -53.50 -7.63 -17.96
N ARG A 967 -52.63 -8.45 -17.36
CA ARG A 967 -52.84 -9.89 -17.17
C ARG A 967 -52.08 -10.36 -15.94
N TYR A 968 -52.72 -11.20 -15.11
CA TYR A 968 -52.04 -11.92 -14.04
C TYR A 968 -51.41 -13.21 -14.56
N LEU A 969 -50.29 -13.61 -13.96
CA LEU A 969 -49.64 -14.88 -14.26
C LEU A 969 -50.48 -16.06 -13.74
N PRO A 970 -50.65 -17.15 -14.51
CA PRO A 970 -51.29 -18.36 -14.02
C PRO A 970 -50.34 -19.08 -13.05
N LEU A 971 -50.62 -18.98 -11.75
CA LEU A 971 -49.84 -19.64 -10.69
C LEU A 971 -50.36 -21.07 -10.42
N PRO A 972 -49.48 -22.06 -10.16
CA PRO A 972 -49.91 -23.40 -9.76
C PRO A 972 -50.70 -23.40 -8.45
N ALA A 973 -51.80 -24.17 -8.38
CA ALA A 973 -52.62 -24.26 -7.18
C ALA A 973 -51.86 -24.92 -6.02
N GLY A 974 -51.99 -24.36 -4.81
CA GLY A 974 -51.47 -24.95 -3.57
C GLY A 974 -50.25 -24.26 -2.94
N ARG A 975 -49.67 -23.23 -3.57
CA ARG A 975 -48.69 -22.33 -2.92
C ARG A 975 -49.33 -20.97 -2.66
N THR A 976 -49.23 -20.49 -1.42
CA THR A 976 -49.50 -19.08 -1.12
C THR A 976 -48.49 -18.21 -1.89
N PRO A 977 -48.90 -17.04 -2.42
CA PRO A 977 -47.98 -16.14 -3.09
C PRO A 977 -47.06 -15.48 -2.06
N ALA A 978 -45.93 -16.13 -1.77
CA ALA A 978 -44.74 -15.47 -1.27
C ALA A 978 -44.42 -14.26 -2.17
N GLN A 979 -43.79 -13.23 -1.61
CA GLN A 979 -43.44 -12.02 -2.36
C GLN A 979 -42.31 -12.31 -3.35
N SER A 980 -42.66 -12.88 -4.50
CA SER A 980 -41.72 -13.24 -5.56
C SER A 980 -41.63 -12.15 -6.62
N ASP A 981 -40.41 -11.82 -7.03
CA ASP A 981 -40.16 -10.78 -8.03
C ASP A 981 -40.42 -11.33 -9.44
N THR A 982 -41.36 -10.72 -10.17
CA THR A 982 -41.57 -11.01 -11.60
C THR A 982 -40.70 -10.11 -12.45
N ARG A 983 -39.86 -10.66 -13.33
CA ARG A 983 -39.00 -9.89 -14.26
C ARG A 983 -39.43 -10.07 -15.71
N VAL A 984 -39.18 -9.04 -16.52
CA VAL A 984 -39.52 -8.99 -17.96
C VAL A 984 -38.32 -8.57 -18.80
N GLN A 985 -38.14 -9.20 -19.96
CA GLN A 985 -37.11 -8.84 -20.95
C GLN A 985 -37.63 -9.06 -22.37
N PHE A 986 -37.48 -8.07 -23.25
CA PHE A 986 -37.88 -8.21 -24.65
C PHE A 986 -36.97 -9.16 -25.45
N HIS A 987 -37.58 -9.89 -26.37
CA HIS A 987 -36.92 -10.66 -27.42
C HIS A 987 -36.36 -9.70 -28.50
N GLN A 988 -35.39 -10.15 -29.31
CA GLN A 988 -34.79 -9.33 -30.37
C GLN A 988 -35.82 -8.83 -31.41
N ASP A 989 -36.93 -9.56 -31.63
CA ASP A 989 -38.02 -9.10 -32.51
C ASP A 989 -38.85 -7.93 -31.98
N GLN A 990 -38.70 -7.59 -30.68
CA GLN A 990 -39.45 -6.52 -29.99
C GLN A 990 -40.98 -6.70 -29.97
N THR A 991 -41.50 -7.86 -30.36
CA THR A 991 -42.92 -8.24 -30.33
C THR A 991 -43.22 -9.32 -29.29
N HIS A 992 -42.22 -10.08 -28.89
CA HIS A 992 -42.28 -11.03 -27.79
C HIS A 992 -41.42 -10.59 -26.60
N PHE A 993 -41.77 -11.04 -25.41
CA PHE A 993 -40.97 -10.85 -24.20
C PHE A 993 -40.98 -12.08 -23.30
N LEU A 994 -39.84 -12.36 -22.69
CA LEU A 994 -39.67 -13.34 -21.63
C LEU A 994 -40.20 -12.75 -20.32
N VAL A 995 -40.97 -13.56 -19.62
CA VAL A 995 -41.38 -13.37 -18.23
C VAL A 995 -40.69 -14.43 -17.39
N VAL A 996 -40.07 -13.98 -16.30
CA VAL A 996 -39.36 -14.82 -15.34
C VAL A 996 -40.05 -14.67 -13.99
N HIS A 997 -40.50 -15.77 -13.43
CA HIS A 997 -41.08 -15.90 -12.10
C HIS A 997 -40.51 -17.17 -11.45
N GLU A 998 -40.44 -17.25 -10.12
CA GLU A 998 -39.84 -18.40 -9.43
C GLU A 998 -40.44 -19.76 -9.84
N THR A 999 -41.73 -19.76 -10.22
CA THR A 999 -42.50 -20.94 -10.61
C THR A 999 -42.55 -21.20 -12.11
N GLN A 1000 -42.09 -20.29 -12.98
CA GLN A 1000 -42.20 -20.46 -14.44
C GLN A 1000 -41.33 -19.52 -15.28
N LEU A 1001 -40.92 -20.03 -16.44
CA LEU A 1001 -40.49 -19.23 -17.58
C LEU A 1001 -41.64 -19.16 -18.58
N ALA A 1002 -41.94 -17.99 -19.12
CA ALA A 1002 -42.97 -17.84 -20.14
C ALA A 1002 -42.60 -16.79 -21.18
N ILE A 1003 -42.97 -17.00 -22.44
CA ILE A 1003 -42.80 -16.01 -23.52
C ILE A 1003 -44.18 -15.52 -23.92
N TYR A 1004 -44.38 -14.21 -23.91
CA TYR A 1004 -45.63 -13.55 -24.22
C TYR A 1004 -45.54 -12.73 -25.51
N GLU A 1005 -46.61 -12.71 -26.30
CA GLU A 1005 -46.81 -11.75 -27.40
C GLU A 1005 -47.34 -10.43 -26.82
N THR A 1006 -46.63 -9.33 -27.05
CA THR A 1006 -46.91 -8.04 -26.38
C THR A 1006 -48.23 -7.40 -26.80
N THR A 1007 -48.60 -7.48 -28.08
CA THR A 1007 -49.82 -6.85 -28.62
C THR A 1007 -51.10 -7.47 -28.06
N LYS A 1008 -51.13 -8.80 -27.92
CA LYS A 1008 -52.25 -9.54 -27.33
C LYS A 1008 -52.15 -9.64 -25.80
N LEU A 1009 -50.94 -9.57 -25.25
CA LEU A 1009 -50.57 -9.96 -23.88
C LEU A 1009 -50.89 -11.45 -23.62
N GLU A 1010 -50.62 -12.30 -24.62
CA GLU A 1010 -50.92 -13.74 -24.58
C GLU A 1010 -49.66 -14.58 -24.39
N CYS A 1011 -49.76 -15.63 -23.57
CA CYS A 1011 -48.67 -16.57 -23.33
C CYS A 1011 -48.53 -17.50 -24.54
N VAL A 1012 -47.43 -17.36 -25.28
CA VAL A 1012 -47.14 -18.13 -26.50
C VAL A 1012 -46.40 -19.43 -26.16
N LYS A 1013 -45.54 -19.40 -25.13
CA LYS A 1013 -44.79 -20.54 -24.58
C LYS A 1013 -44.73 -20.44 -23.07
N GLN A 1014 -44.80 -21.57 -22.38
CA GLN A 1014 -44.69 -21.67 -20.93
C GLN A 1014 -43.88 -22.92 -20.57
N TRP A 1015 -42.99 -22.79 -19.59
CA TRP A 1015 -42.27 -23.87 -18.96
C TRP A 1015 -42.38 -23.74 -17.44
N VAL A 1016 -42.78 -24.82 -16.77
CA VAL A 1016 -42.99 -24.89 -15.32
C VAL A 1016 -42.04 -25.96 -14.76
N PRO A 1017 -41.21 -25.67 -13.74
CA PRO A 1017 -40.39 -26.67 -13.09
C PRO A 1017 -41.27 -27.75 -12.45
N ARG A 1018 -40.99 -29.02 -12.76
CA ARG A 1018 -41.66 -30.17 -12.11
C ARG A 1018 -40.86 -30.75 -10.93
N GLU A 1019 -39.54 -30.78 -11.07
CA GLU A 1019 -38.60 -31.46 -10.15
C GLU A 1019 -37.32 -30.64 -9.89
N SER A 1020 -37.30 -29.35 -10.25
CA SER A 1020 -36.13 -28.47 -10.10
C SER A 1020 -36.42 -27.37 -9.08
N ALA A 1021 -35.38 -26.82 -8.45
CA ALA A 1021 -35.54 -25.70 -7.52
C ALA A 1021 -36.21 -24.47 -8.20
N PRO A 1022 -36.75 -23.51 -7.42
CA PRO A 1022 -37.33 -22.30 -7.99
C PRO A 1022 -36.32 -21.51 -8.82
N ILE A 1023 -36.81 -20.81 -9.85
CA ILE A 1023 -36.00 -19.97 -10.74
C ILE A 1023 -35.56 -18.71 -9.97
N SER A 1024 -34.26 -18.41 -9.98
CA SER A 1024 -33.72 -17.19 -9.38
C SER A 1024 -33.60 -16.05 -10.38
N HIS A 1025 -33.20 -16.34 -11.62
CA HIS A 1025 -33.11 -15.37 -12.71
C HIS A 1025 -33.15 -16.08 -14.07
N ALA A 1026 -33.50 -15.36 -15.14
CA ALA A 1026 -33.29 -15.83 -16.50
C ALA A 1026 -33.13 -14.68 -17.48
N THR A 1027 -32.49 -14.93 -18.62
CA THR A 1027 -32.26 -13.95 -19.67
C THR A 1027 -32.13 -14.58 -21.05
N PHE A 1028 -32.47 -13.83 -22.10
CA PHE A 1028 -32.21 -14.23 -23.49
C PHE A 1028 -30.71 -14.20 -23.82
N SER A 1029 -30.29 -15.05 -24.76
CA SER A 1029 -29.04 -14.87 -25.50
C SER A 1029 -29.08 -13.58 -26.35
N CYS A 1030 -27.93 -13.10 -26.83
CA CYS A 1030 -27.84 -11.87 -27.62
C CYS A 1030 -28.58 -11.95 -28.98
N ASP A 1031 -28.70 -13.15 -29.55
CA ASP A 1031 -29.51 -13.48 -30.74
C ASP A 1031 -30.94 -13.92 -30.38
N SER A 1032 -31.27 -13.92 -29.09
CA SER A 1032 -32.51 -14.40 -28.47
C SER A 1032 -32.95 -15.84 -28.82
N GLN A 1033 -32.08 -16.66 -29.42
CA GLN A 1033 -32.40 -18.05 -29.77
C GLN A 1033 -32.44 -18.99 -28.55
N LEU A 1034 -31.77 -18.61 -27.46
CA LEU A 1034 -31.69 -19.36 -26.22
C LEU A 1034 -32.16 -18.51 -25.03
N VAL A 1035 -32.62 -19.19 -23.98
CA VAL A 1035 -32.88 -18.58 -22.67
C VAL A 1035 -32.01 -19.30 -21.65
N TYR A 1036 -31.17 -18.54 -20.95
CA TYR A 1036 -30.37 -19.03 -19.83
C TYR A 1036 -31.13 -18.74 -18.54
N ALA A 1037 -31.39 -19.75 -17.72
CA ALA A 1037 -32.07 -19.61 -16.44
C ALA A 1037 -31.24 -20.23 -15.31
N SER A 1038 -31.10 -19.51 -14.21
CA SER A 1038 -30.48 -19.98 -12.96
C SER A 1038 -31.56 -20.40 -11.97
N PHE A 1039 -31.26 -21.42 -11.18
CA PHE A 1039 -32.14 -21.97 -10.15
C PHE A 1039 -31.53 -21.78 -8.76
N LEU A 1040 -32.35 -21.82 -7.69
CA LEU A 1040 -31.90 -21.63 -6.31
C LEU A 1040 -30.96 -22.75 -5.81
N ASP A 1041 -30.95 -23.92 -6.46
CA ASP A 1041 -30.01 -25.03 -6.22
C ASP A 1041 -28.64 -24.83 -6.93
N ALA A 1042 -28.40 -23.62 -7.49
CA ALA A 1042 -27.25 -23.28 -8.31
C ALA A 1042 -27.13 -24.08 -9.63
N THR A 1043 -28.18 -24.72 -10.12
CA THR A 1043 -28.21 -25.26 -11.48
C THR A 1043 -28.40 -24.13 -12.50
N VAL A 1044 -27.82 -24.24 -13.69
CA VAL A 1044 -28.15 -23.37 -14.85
C VAL A 1044 -28.74 -24.20 -15.98
N GLY A 1045 -29.97 -23.87 -16.38
CA GLY A 1045 -30.65 -24.46 -17.53
C GLY A 1045 -30.53 -23.58 -18.78
N VAL A 1046 -30.15 -24.17 -19.90
CA VAL A 1046 -30.15 -23.53 -21.22
C VAL A 1046 -31.32 -24.06 -22.03
N PHE A 1047 -32.29 -23.20 -22.30
CA PHE A 1047 -33.53 -23.50 -22.99
C PHE A 1047 -33.51 -22.96 -24.41
N SER A 1048 -34.21 -23.63 -25.32
CA SER A 1048 -34.49 -23.13 -26.67
C SER A 1048 -35.61 -22.08 -26.61
N ALA A 1049 -35.37 -20.82 -27.03
CA ALA A 1049 -36.40 -19.79 -26.97
C ALA A 1049 -37.67 -20.14 -27.77
N ALA A 1050 -37.50 -20.78 -28.94
CA ALA A 1050 -38.60 -21.19 -29.83
C ALA A 1050 -39.67 -22.09 -29.18
N ASN A 1051 -39.35 -22.85 -28.14
CA ASN A 1051 -40.28 -23.78 -27.50
C ASN A 1051 -40.13 -23.96 -25.97
N LEU A 1052 -39.23 -23.19 -25.32
CA LEU A 1052 -38.81 -23.34 -23.93
C LEU A 1052 -38.46 -24.79 -23.52
N ARG A 1053 -37.91 -25.58 -24.45
CA ARG A 1053 -37.37 -26.92 -24.16
C ARG A 1053 -35.94 -26.80 -23.64
N LEU A 1054 -35.67 -27.40 -22.49
CA LEU A 1054 -34.31 -27.54 -21.93
C LEU A 1054 -33.43 -28.32 -22.93
N ARG A 1055 -32.30 -27.73 -23.32
CA ARG A 1055 -31.28 -28.34 -24.19
C ARG A 1055 -30.06 -28.79 -23.39
N CYS A 1056 -29.58 -27.95 -22.48
CA CYS A 1056 -28.41 -28.20 -21.66
C CYS A 1056 -28.72 -27.89 -20.19
N ARG A 1057 -28.22 -28.72 -19.27
CA ARG A 1057 -28.17 -28.45 -17.83
C ARG A 1057 -26.70 -28.33 -17.44
N ILE A 1058 -26.34 -27.26 -16.76
CA ILE A 1058 -25.01 -27.04 -16.19
C ILE A 1058 -25.17 -27.19 -14.68
N ASN A 1059 -24.60 -28.25 -14.13
CA ASN A 1059 -24.68 -28.54 -12.70
C ASN A 1059 -23.64 -27.72 -11.92
N PRO A 1060 -23.86 -27.43 -10.63
CA PRO A 1060 -22.97 -26.59 -9.83
C PRO A 1060 -21.52 -27.09 -9.84
N SER A 1061 -21.30 -28.42 -9.86
CA SER A 1061 -19.98 -29.07 -9.90
C SER A 1061 -19.12 -28.67 -11.12
N ALA A 1062 -19.74 -28.21 -12.21
CA ALA A 1062 -19.03 -27.83 -13.42
C ALA A 1062 -18.42 -26.42 -13.38
N TYR A 1063 -18.73 -25.62 -12.36
CA TYR A 1063 -18.23 -24.24 -12.26
C TYR A 1063 -18.04 -23.69 -10.84
N LEU A 1064 -18.57 -24.38 -9.82
CA LEU A 1064 -18.21 -24.17 -8.41
C LEU A 1064 -17.07 -25.12 -8.01
N PRO A 1065 -16.18 -24.72 -7.08
CA PRO A 1065 -15.21 -25.64 -6.48
C PRO A 1065 -15.89 -26.72 -5.64
N ALA A 1066 -15.30 -27.91 -5.57
CA ALA A 1066 -15.84 -29.06 -4.81
C ALA A 1066 -16.01 -28.82 -3.29
N SER A 1067 -15.36 -27.78 -2.73
CA SER A 1067 -15.56 -27.35 -1.34
C SER A 1067 -16.88 -26.60 -1.10
N MET A 1068 -17.57 -26.14 -2.15
CA MET A 1068 -18.82 -25.37 -2.05
C MET A 1068 -20.08 -26.22 -2.21
N SER A 1069 -19.97 -27.47 -2.68
CA SER A 1069 -21.11 -28.36 -2.97
C SER A 1069 -21.63 -29.15 -1.76
N LEU A 1070 -21.05 -28.98 -0.56
CA LEU A 1070 -21.36 -29.74 0.66
C LEU A 1070 -21.95 -28.89 1.80
N LEU A 1071 -22.17 -27.59 1.58
CA LEU A 1071 -22.85 -26.71 2.54
C LEU A 1071 -24.31 -26.54 2.13
N ASP A 1072 -25.22 -26.88 3.05
CA ASP A 1072 -26.68 -26.93 2.83
C ASP A 1072 -27.23 -25.78 1.98
N CYS A 1073 -27.92 -26.14 0.89
CA CYS A 1073 -28.57 -25.20 -0.02
C CYS A 1073 -29.86 -24.55 0.52
N SER A 1074 -30.23 -24.83 1.78
CA SER A 1074 -31.46 -24.30 2.40
C SER A 1074 -31.40 -22.80 2.72
N ASP A 1075 -30.21 -22.24 2.98
CA ASP A 1075 -30.07 -20.92 3.63
C ASP A 1075 -29.25 -19.89 2.83
N ARG A 1076 -29.07 -20.11 1.51
CA ARG A 1076 -28.21 -19.26 0.63
C ARG A 1076 -28.86 -18.77 -0.66
N GLY A 1077 -30.19 -18.82 -0.77
CA GLY A 1077 -30.96 -18.44 -1.97
C GLY A 1077 -30.79 -17.00 -2.47
N SER A 1078 -30.08 -16.12 -1.78
CA SER A 1078 -29.86 -14.71 -2.16
C SER A 1078 -28.43 -14.38 -2.63
N LYS A 1079 -27.54 -15.37 -2.82
CA LYS A 1079 -26.09 -15.16 -3.05
C LYS A 1079 -25.56 -15.58 -4.43
N ILE A 1080 -26.40 -15.97 -5.38
CA ILE A 1080 -25.99 -16.31 -6.76
C ILE A 1080 -26.83 -15.50 -7.75
N SER A 1081 -26.24 -14.41 -8.27
CA SER A 1081 -26.77 -13.56 -9.35
C SER A 1081 -25.64 -12.87 -10.11
#